data_AF-A0A5D6Y5E1-F1
#
_entry.id   AF-A0A5D6Y5E1-F1
#
_cell.length_a   1.000
_cell.length_b   1.000
_cell.length_c   1.000
_cell.angle_alpha   90.00
_cell.angle_beta   90.00
_cell.angle_gamma   90.00
#
_symmetry.space_group_name_H-M   'P 1'
#
loop_
_entity.id
_entity.type
_entity.pdbx_description
1 polymer ?
#
loop_
_entity_poly.entity_id
_entity_poly.type
_entity_poly.pdbx_seq_one_letter_code
_entity_poly.pdbx_strand_id
1 'polypeptide(L)'
;MGTLPPRTSARLGADADTEALRGTSRSPRLDKLKQRSPSLGLGAQPRSWEPPTRRKDLREHALVRTCETALLAARNQQAQQRSGQYHARWPQLRDLYAFMFEAMATIGSRWTLSPMSPPRMSAASTPPRSPAALGLRASTAPALWLRDVAWEFRRAFPVSDVTLAQLEIAVSKALHVDVFAAPAFAAAAARWRAAFLAFQRPETLKTDYRELLCALTVLDRSRAGERTLLGLWFEEFATVPLGAKVLATAKPELRRLLVTACEGVADEKLLEPFAADLVGACSGAYVSERAFAAYLDSTPELLEIVKAQRWRRLTDDMRLAFYRDLFTQANAQFQDERLRVRLEAALRLWRSREPRRRIARWKLFVADRRLVRRGDARFCAVGARKAVAALRRQRRRRQEMRTLVGVAHSQRCRSLALWAFQGWKLFVLSTRLIHASAWRRGLEHHKAVWTRKTWRALVKFFLVADAEVRERALHRDVAEQARMRSELALLAAEDAASRATELKARELLERERQRAFQDATNRVHARRKLQQQEDTRTRSKQAREAQVRAEMDATWQRLAASVRVEVRQAALAWFATPGGAKAVAAEATRIFEQDPSAVQRALLQNPQAFALPGCRWQLQLEDYGGRFAKPFYLNTETFEKLVCDELVLENCDAIAREVLVQRRIDAATAELARKATALARARLEHDAARRIQALFRCRHALLVARSLVRAVFVKRVDPSSGGPVYLNTRRGETRRRPPRIIGSDEPLIPVESVSWVRRCDELGTTYYARLDAREGDTEPALAWRPPSHYLLCTSCTLDFATRRWSDSGARVCVGCFASELKQRKREGDAGWSKLPVQPANCVVCRHALADRLCHDCRGDVTCERCFRSLHATSKLSNHSRHERLHYEAA
;
A
#
# COMPACT_ATOMS: atom_id res chain seq x y z
N MET A 1 -22.69 -30.03 -38.28
CA MET A 1 -23.12 -31.42 -38.58
C MET A 1 -22.08 -32.37 -38.00
N GLY A 2 -22.50 -33.41 -37.28
CA GLY A 2 -21.67 -34.59 -37.00
C GLY A 2 -21.03 -34.69 -35.61
N THR A 3 -21.85 -34.95 -34.60
CA THR A 3 -21.55 -35.45 -33.23
C THR A 3 -20.81 -36.80 -33.20
N LEU A 4 -19.96 -37.06 -32.19
CA LEU A 4 -19.80 -38.40 -31.58
C LEU A 4 -19.28 -38.30 -30.11
N PRO A 5 -19.75 -39.17 -29.16
CA PRO A 5 -19.54 -39.06 -27.70
C PRO A 5 -18.62 -40.16 -27.12
N PRO A 6 -18.35 -40.19 -25.79
CA PRO A 6 -17.93 -41.41 -25.12
C PRO A 6 -18.90 -41.91 -24.04
N ARG A 7 -19.40 -43.13 -24.35
CA ARG A 7 -19.82 -44.31 -23.57
C ARG A 7 -19.78 -44.32 -22.03
N THR A 8 -20.88 -44.87 -21.52
CA THR A 8 -21.12 -45.48 -20.19
C THR A 8 -21.14 -47.02 -20.27
N SER A 9 -20.77 -47.68 -19.16
CA SER A 9 -21.18 -49.02 -18.60
C SER A 9 -19.97 -49.61 -17.84
N ALA A 10 -20.02 -49.88 -16.50
CA ALA A 10 -20.77 -50.90 -15.73
C ALA A 10 -20.41 -52.33 -16.17
N ARG A 11 -20.14 -53.35 -15.33
CA ARG A 11 -20.09 -53.62 -13.88
C ARG A 11 -19.54 -55.08 -13.73
N LEU A 12 -19.37 -55.55 -12.49
CA LEU A 12 -19.09 -56.93 -11.99
C LEU A 12 -17.59 -57.29 -11.92
N GLY A 13 -17.02 -57.86 -10.85
CA GLY A 13 -17.48 -58.40 -9.56
C GLY A 13 -16.46 -59.44 -9.05
N ALA A 14 -16.50 -59.77 -7.76
CA ALA A 14 -15.82 -60.87 -7.03
C ALA A 14 -14.51 -60.55 -6.26
N ASP A 15 -14.69 -60.33 -4.96
CA ASP A 15 -14.19 -61.09 -3.79
C ASP A 15 -12.73 -61.59 -3.74
N ALA A 16 -12.01 -61.19 -2.68
CA ALA A 16 -11.34 -62.12 -1.75
C ALA A 16 -10.77 -61.38 -0.53
N ASP A 17 -10.98 -62.02 0.62
CA ASP A 17 -10.66 -61.61 1.99
C ASP A 17 -9.17 -61.46 2.30
N THR A 18 -8.85 -60.60 3.27
CA THR A 18 -8.18 -60.94 4.55
C THR A 18 -7.64 -59.69 5.23
N GLU A 19 -8.27 -59.27 6.33
CA GLU A 19 -7.73 -58.27 7.25
C GLU A 19 -7.73 -58.86 8.67
N ALA A 20 -6.55 -58.91 9.28
CA ALA A 20 -6.35 -59.31 10.66
C ALA A 20 -5.54 -58.24 11.42
N LEU A 21 -6.13 -57.83 12.54
CA LEU A 21 -5.51 -57.54 13.84
C LEU A 21 -5.05 -56.11 14.24
N ARG A 22 -5.68 -55.69 15.37
CA ARG A 22 -5.28 -54.76 16.45
C ARG A 22 -5.44 -53.25 16.17
N GLY A 23 -6.03 -52.42 17.03
CA GLY A 23 -6.62 -52.62 18.35
C GLY A 23 -6.89 -51.27 19.06
N THR A 24 -7.81 -51.32 20.02
CA THR A 24 -7.99 -50.46 21.21
C THR A 24 -8.59 -49.03 21.13
N SER A 25 -9.78 -48.93 21.73
CA SER A 25 -10.16 -48.06 22.86
C SER A 25 -11.25 -46.99 22.59
N ARG A 26 -12.46 -47.25 23.12
CA ARG A 26 -13.26 -46.33 23.97
C ARG A 26 -14.55 -47.01 24.45
N SER A 27 -14.76 -46.98 25.76
CA SER A 27 -15.87 -47.58 26.50
C SER A 27 -17.15 -46.71 26.45
N PRO A 28 -18.35 -47.30 26.39
CA PRO A 28 -19.64 -46.63 26.58
C PRO A 28 -20.26 -46.98 27.94
N ARG A 29 -20.96 -46.05 28.60
CA ARG A 29 -21.99 -46.34 29.63
C ARG A 29 -22.65 -45.03 30.09
N LEU A 30 -23.83 -44.75 29.55
CA LEU A 30 -24.83 -43.83 30.11
C LEU A 30 -26.17 -44.22 29.50
N ASP A 31 -26.90 -45.08 30.22
CA ASP A 31 -28.35 -45.20 30.14
C ASP A 31 -28.81 -46.18 31.22
N LYS A 32 -29.43 -45.63 32.28
CA LYS A 32 -30.40 -46.26 33.18
C LYS A 32 -30.63 -45.32 34.35
N LEU A 33 -31.85 -44.76 34.44
CA LEU A 33 -32.74 -44.82 35.60
C LEU A 33 -33.80 -43.72 35.52
N LYS A 34 -35.00 -44.13 35.09
CA LYS A 34 -36.27 -43.50 35.47
C LYS A 34 -36.84 -44.28 36.67
N GLN A 35 -37.60 -43.55 37.48
CA GLN A 35 -38.54 -43.97 38.54
C GLN A 35 -37.99 -44.16 39.96
N ARG A 36 -38.22 -43.15 40.81
CA ARG A 36 -39.16 -43.20 41.96
C ARG A 36 -39.09 -41.90 42.77
N SER A 37 -40.24 -41.27 43.01
CA SER A 37 -40.45 -40.28 44.08
C SER A 37 -40.42 -40.99 45.45
N PRO A 38 -40.13 -40.31 46.57
CA PRO A 38 -41.19 -39.59 47.31
C PRO A 38 -40.78 -38.29 48.05
N SER A 39 -41.83 -37.66 48.57
CA SER A 39 -42.06 -36.49 49.44
C SER A 39 -41.04 -36.03 50.52
N LEU A 40 -41.14 -34.71 50.80
CA LEU A 40 -41.02 -34.00 52.09
C LEU A 40 -39.67 -33.99 52.83
N GLY A 41 -39.11 -32.78 53.00
CA GLY A 41 -38.02 -32.50 53.94
C GLY A 41 -37.61 -31.03 53.92
N LEU A 42 -38.03 -30.28 54.94
CA LEU A 42 -37.66 -28.89 55.24
C LEU A 42 -36.14 -28.71 55.29
N GLY A 43 -35.60 -27.77 54.50
CA GLY A 43 -34.21 -27.37 54.54
C GLY A 43 -33.91 -26.41 55.69
N ALA A 44 -33.25 -26.91 56.73
CA ALA A 44 -32.58 -26.08 57.74
C ALA A 44 -31.30 -25.48 57.15
N GLN A 45 -31.16 -24.15 57.20
CA GLN A 45 -29.90 -23.44 56.93
C GLN A 45 -28.94 -23.58 58.13
N PRO A 46 -27.61 -23.61 57.91
CA PRO A 46 -26.64 -23.58 58.98
C PRO A 46 -26.51 -22.16 59.55
N ARG A 47 -26.77 -21.99 60.85
CA ARG A 47 -26.51 -20.75 61.59
C ARG A 47 -25.01 -20.54 61.76
N SER A 48 -24.46 -19.52 61.11
CA SER A 48 -23.16 -18.94 61.45
C SER A 48 -23.28 -18.20 62.79
N TRP A 49 -22.49 -18.61 63.77
CA TRP A 49 -22.34 -17.90 65.05
C TRP A 49 -21.43 -16.68 64.85
N GLU A 50 -22.01 -15.49 64.84
CA GLU A 50 -21.28 -14.24 65.08
C GLU A 50 -21.62 -13.73 66.50
N PRO A 51 -20.65 -13.20 67.25
CA PRO A 51 -20.87 -12.75 68.62
C PRO A 51 -21.78 -11.50 68.65
N PRO A 52 -22.52 -11.26 69.75
CA PRO A 52 -23.46 -10.15 69.83
C PRO A 52 -22.69 -8.81 69.84
N THR A 53 -22.67 -8.12 68.70
CA THR A 53 -22.21 -6.73 68.61
C THR A 53 -23.14 -5.84 69.43
N ARG A 54 -22.57 -4.93 70.24
CA ARG A 54 -23.35 -4.09 71.14
C ARG A 54 -24.31 -3.24 70.29
N ARG A 55 -25.53 -3.00 70.78
CA ARG A 55 -26.56 -2.18 70.07
C ARG A 55 -26.05 -0.81 69.61
N LYS A 56 -25.05 -0.26 70.30
CA LYS A 56 -24.37 0.99 69.92
C LYS A 56 -23.60 0.83 68.61
N ASP A 57 -22.83 -0.24 68.46
CA ASP A 57 -22.02 -0.54 67.27
C ASP A 57 -22.92 -0.79 66.05
N LEU A 58 -24.08 -1.42 66.25
CA LEU A 58 -25.09 -1.59 65.19
C LEU A 58 -25.71 -0.26 64.73
N ARG A 59 -25.94 0.68 65.66
CA ARG A 59 -26.43 2.03 65.32
C ARG A 59 -25.36 2.85 64.61
N GLU A 60 -24.12 2.78 65.06
CA GLU A 60 -22.99 3.46 64.41
C GLU A 60 -22.74 2.88 63.01
N HIS A 61 -22.77 1.55 62.85
CA HIS A 61 -22.69 0.91 61.53
C HIS A 61 -23.85 1.30 60.61
N ALA A 62 -25.07 1.41 61.14
CA ALA A 62 -26.22 1.85 60.36
C ALA A 62 -26.04 3.31 59.90
N LEU A 63 -25.63 4.22 60.80
CA LEU A 63 -25.35 5.62 60.50
C LEU A 63 -24.22 5.78 59.47
N VAL A 64 -23.11 5.03 59.64
CA VAL A 64 -22.01 5.02 58.68
C VAL A 64 -22.49 4.54 57.31
N ARG A 65 -23.28 3.46 57.25
CA ARG A 65 -23.87 3.01 55.98
C ARG A 65 -24.82 4.03 55.37
N THR A 66 -25.62 4.74 56.17
CA THR A 66 -26.50 5.80 55.66
C THR A 66 -25.70 6.98 55.10
N CYS A 67 -24.62 7.38 55.78
CA CYS A 67 -23.72 8.43 55.29
C CYS A 67 -22.96 8.00 54.03
N GLU A 68 -22.46 6.76 53.98
CA GLU A 68 -21.79 6.19 52.81
C GLU A 68 -22.74 6.09 51.61
N THR A 69 -23.97 5.61 51.82
CA THR A 69 -24.98 5.54 50.76
C THR A 69 -25.41 6.93 50.28
N ALA A 70 -25.54 7.91 51.18
CA ALA A 70 -25.82 9.30 50.81
C ALA A 70 -24.65 9.93 50.02
N LEU A 71 -23.39 9.69 50.43
CA LEU A 71 -22.20 10.16 49.71
C LEU A 71 -22.05 9.51 48.34
N LEU A 72 -22.33 8.20 48.23
CA LEU A 72 -22.34 7.48 46.96
C LEU A 72 -23.47 7.95 46.05
N ALA A 73 -24.66 8.21 46.59
CA ALA A 73 -25.78 8.77 45.85
C ALA A 73 -25.47 10.18 45.33
N ALA A 74 -24.91 11.05 46.17
CA ALA A 74 -24.49 12.40 45.77
C ALA A 74 -23.38 12.37 44.70
N ARG A 75 -22.39 11.49 44.83
CA ARG A 75 -21.34 11.27 43.81
C ARG A 75 -21.91 10.73 42.50
N ASN A 76 -22.87 9.81 42.57
CA ASN A 76 -23.52 9.25 41.39
C ASN A 76 -24.43 10.27 40.69
N GLN A 77 -25.14 11.10 41.45
CA GLN A 77 -25.94 12.20 40.90
C GLN A 77 -25.06 13.26 40.24
N GLN A 78 -23.93 13.62 40.87
CA GLN A 78 -22.93 14.52 40.28
C GLN A 78 -22.29 13.91 39.02
N ALA A 79 -22.02 12.61 39.00
CA ALA A 79 -21.51 11.89 37.83
C ALA A 79 -22.55 11.82 36.70
N GLN A 80 -23.84 11.61 37.01
CA GLN A 80 -24.94 11.62 36.04
C GLN A 80 -25.19 13.01 35.45
N GLN A 81 -25.14 14.07 36.26
CA GLN A 81 -25.24 15.46 35.81
C GLN A 81 -24.08 15.83 34.87
N ARG A 82 -22.84 15.42 35.20
CA ARG A 82 -21.68 15.57 34.30
C ARG A 82 -21.85 14.76 33.01
N SER A 83 -22.29 13.50 33.10
CA SER A 83 -22.52 12.63 31.94
C SER A 83 -23.57 13.21 30.97
N GLY A 84 -24.65 13.80 31.49
CA GLY A 84 -25.68 14.46 30.69
C GLY A 84 -25.17 15.67 29.90
N GLN A 85 -24.24 16.44 30.47
CA GLN A 85 -23.62 17.59 29.80
C GLN A 85 -22.67 17.15 28.66
N TYR A 86 -21.82 16.16 28.90
CA TYR A 86 -20.88 15.69 27.88
C TYR A 86 -21.59 15.02 26.68
N HIS A 87 -22.65 14.24 26.92
CA HIS A 87 -23.45 13.63 25.86
C HIS A 87 -24.23 14.66 25.00
N ALA A 88 -24.54 15.84 25.53
CA ALA A 88 -25.25 16.90 24.81
C ALA A 88 -24.33 17.79 23.94
N ARG A 89 -23.04 17.95 24.29
CA ARG A 89 -22.10 18.87 23.60
C ARG A 89 -21.85 18.53 22.14
N TRP A 90 -21.46 17.29 21.87
CA TRP A 90 -21.00 16.88 20.53
C TRP A 90 -22.11 16.79 19.48
N PRO A 91 -23.34 16.33 19.78
CA PRO A 91 -24.47 16.45 18.86
C PRO A 91 -24.73 17.90 18.45
N GLN A 92 -24.85 18.82 19.40
CA GLN A 92 -25.15 20.23 19.13
C GLN A 92 -24.04 20.92 18.34
N LEU A 93 -22.77 20.62 18.62
CA LEU A 93 -21.64 21.15 17.86
C LEU A 93 -21.58 20.63 16.42
N ARG A 94 -21.88 19.35 16.20
CA ARG A 94 -21.91 18.77 14.85
C ARG A 94 -23.04 19.37 14.02
N ASP A 95 -24.22 19.53 14.63
CA ASP A 95 -25.38 20.14 13.98
C ASP A 95 -25.13 21.61 13.64
N LEU A 96 -24.50 22.37 14.55
CA LEU A 96 -24.08 23.74 14.31
C LEU A 96 -23.04 23.83 13.18
N TYR A 97 -21.99 23.00 13.24
CA TYR A 97 -20.89 23.05 12.28
C TYR A 97 -21.34 22.64 10.87
N ALA A 98 -22.14 21.58 10.75
CA ALA A 98 -22.70 21.14 9.47
C ALA A 98 -23.60 22.23 8.87
N PHE A 99 -24.48 22.82 9.67
CA PHE A 99 -25.35 23.91 9.24
C PHE A 99 -24.55 25.14 8.78
N MET A 100 -23.55 25.57 9.54
CA MET A 100 -22.71 26.72 9.18
C MET A 100 -21.87 26.45 7.92
N PHE A 101 -21.39 25.22 7.75
CA PHE A 101 -20.65 24.82 6.55
C PHE A 101 -21.53 24.87 5.30
N GLU A 102 -22.75 24.33 5.36
CA GLU A 102 -23.71 24.38 4.25
C GLU A 102 -24.22 25.80 3.98
N ALA A 103 -24.58 26.54 5.03
CA ALA A 103 -25.05 27.91 4.92
C ALA A 103 -23.99 28.81 4.26
N MET A 104 -22.73 28.72 4.69
CA MET A 104 -21.63 29.52 4.11
C MET A 104 -21.29 29.07 2.68
N ALA A 105 -21.40 27.79 2.36
CA ALA A 105 -21.24 27.30 0.98
C ALA A 105 -22.35 27.82 0.04
N THR A 106 -23.59 27.91 0.53
CA THR A 106 -24.74 28.42 -0.22
C THR A 106 -24.68 29.94 -0.39
N ILE A 107 -24.29 30.64 0.67
CA ILE A 107 -24.23 32.11 0.75
C ILE A 107 -23.00 32.69 0.04
N GLY A 108 -21.95 31.91 -0.19
CA GLY A 108 -20.71 32.30 -0.89
C GLY A 108 -20.88 32.82 -2.32
N SER A 109 -22.08 32.71 -2.91
CA SER A 109 -22.42 33.35 -4.19
C SER A 109 -22.97 34.79 -4.07
N ARG A 110 -23.31 35.26 -2.85
CA ARG A 110 -23.93 36.57 -2.59
C ARG A 110 -23.09 37.54 -1.73
N TRP A 111 -21.95 37.09 -1.21
CA TRP A 111 -21.09 37.88 -0.32
C TRP A 111 -19.73 38.12 -0.97
N THR A 112 -19.68 39.00 -1.98
CA THR A 112 -18.42 39.68 -2.32
C THR A 112 -18.13 40.67 -1.19
N LEU A 113 -17.31 40.23 -0.23
CA LEU A 113 -16.73 41.13 0.76
C LEU A 113 -15.89 42.20 0.03
N SER A 114 -16.26 43.45 0.23
CA SER A 114 -15.46 44.62 -0.12
C SER A 114 -14.08 44.52 0.54
N PRO A 115 -12.98 44.84 -0.16
CA PRO A 115 -11.64 44.75 0.42
C PRO A 115 -11.43 45.89 1.41
N MET A 116 -11.47 45.58 2.71
CA MET A 116 -10.90 46.47 3.73
C MET A 116 -9.37 46.44 3.62
N SER A 117 -8.79 47.61 3.37
CA SER A 117 -7.36 47.89 3.34
C SER A 117 -6.65 47.40 4.62
N PRO A 118 -5.39 46.91 4.53
CA PRO A 118 -4.62 46.54 5.71
C PRO A 118 -4.21 47.79 6.51
N PRO A 119 -4.08 47.71 7.85
CA PRO A 119 -3.63 48.83 8.65
C PRO A 119 -2.14 49.11 8.43
N ARG A 120 -1.79 50.39 8.30
CA ARG A 120 -0.42 50.89 8.45
C ARG A 120 0.10 50.50 9.84
N MET A 121 1.07 49.59 9.90
CA MET A 121 1.99 49.48 11.02
C MET A 121 3.39 49.83 10.54
N SER A 122 3.98 50.75 11.29
CA SER A 122 5.31 51.32 11.15
C SER A 122 6.41 50.27 11.42
N ALA A 123 7.42 50.29 10.55
CA ALA A 123 8.84 50.03 10.74
C ALA A 123 9.36 48.67 11.30
N ALA A 124 10.36 48.19 10.54
CA ALA A 124 11.47 47.32 10.91
C ALA A 124 11.22 45.80 11.07
N SER A 125 11.37 45.05 9.97
CA SER A 125 12.52 44.15 9.73
C SER A 125 12.26 43.23 8.53
N THR A 126 13.24 43.16 7.64
CA THR A 126 13.26 42.55 6.31
C THR A 126 12.88 41.05 6.28
N PRO A 127 12.02 40.59 5.35
CA PRO A 127 11.92 39.17 5.00
C PRO A 127 12.89 38.81 3.85
N PRO A 128 13.49 37.61 3.82
CA PRO A 128 14.21 37.17 2.62
C PRO A 128 13.24 36.68 1.53
N ARG A 129 13.51 37.13 0.29
CA ARG A 129 13.03 36.60 -1.00
C ARG A 129 13.18 35.06 -1.03
N SER A 130 12.32 34.24 -1.65
CA SER A 130 11.89 34.27 -3.05
C SER A 130 10.73 33.26 -3.31
N PRO A 131 9.88 33.44 -4.35
CA PRO A 131 8.77 32.54 -4.71
C PRO A 131 9.20 31.52 -5.78
N ALA A 132 9.11 30.22 -5.48
CA ALA A 132 9.15 29.17 -6.50
C ALA A 132 8.63 27.84 -5.94
N ALA A 133 7.35 27.54 -6.19
CA ALA A 133 6.81 26.21 -6.50
C ALA A 133 5.27 26.27 -6.50
N LEU A 134 4.69 26.59 -7.65
CA LEU A 134 3.31 26.23 -7.96
C LEU A 134 3.24 24.70 -8.13
N GLY A 135 2.47 24.06 -7.27
CA GLY A 135 2.18 22.62 -7.33
C GLY A 135 1.19 22.22 -6.24
N LEU A 136 -0.10 22.30 -6.57
CA LEU A 136 -1.26 21.72 -5.87
C LEU A 136 -1.08 21.41 -4.36
N ARG A 137 -1.29 22.42 -3.50
CA ARG A 137 -1.74 22.18 -2.12
C ARG A 137 -3.26 22.29 -2.08
N ALA A 138 -3.94 21.15 -1.99
CA ALA A 138 -5.35 21.11 -1.68
C ALA A 138 -5.58 21.65 -0.25
N SER A 139 -6.56 22.55 -0.13
CA SER A 139 -6.97 23.36 1.02
C SER A 139 -6.70 22.79 2.43
N THR A 140 -5.83 23.48 3.17
CA THR A 140 -5.70 23.45 4.64
C THR A 140 -6.17 24.76 5.28
N ALA A 141 -6.93 25.59 4.56
CA ALA A 141 -7.44 26.85 5.13
C ALA A 141 -8.62 26.56 6.07
N PRO A 142 -8.64 27.12 7.30
CA PRO A 142 -9.78 26.97 8.21
C PRO A 142 -11.04 27.58 7.59
N ALA A 143 -12.22 27.13 8.03
CA ALA A 143 -13.47 27.80 7.67
C ALA A 143 -13.39 29.27 8.11
N LEU A 144 -13.47 30.20 7.15
CA LEU A 144 -13.21 31.63 7.38
C LEU A 144 -14.08 32.20 8.51
N TRP A 145 -15.35 31.77 8.59
CA TRP A 145 -16.28 32.18 9.64
C TRP A 145 -15.81 31.81 11.05
N LEU A 146 -15.19 30.64 11.24
CA LEU A 146 -14.73 30.21 12.56
C LEU A 146 -13.52 31.03 13.01
N ARG A 147 -12.66 31.40 12.06
CA ARG A 147 -11.53 32.30 12.33
C ARG A 147 -12.00 33.68 12.78
N ASP A 148 -13.03 34.21 12.13
CA ASP A 148 -13.56 35.54 12.44
C ASP A 148 -14.31 35.55 13.79
N VAL A 149 -15.05 34.48 14.10
CA VAL A 149 -15.66 34.26 15.43
C VAL A 149 -14.60 34.12 16.52
N ALA A 150 -13.56 33.31 16.30
CA ALA A 150 -12.47 33.15 17.26
C ALA A 150 -11.73 34.47 17.51
N TRP A 151 -11.52 35.27 16.45
CA TRP A 151 -10.89 36.58 16.57
C TRP A 151 -11.75 37.55 17.39
N GLU A 152 -13.06 37.63 17.14
CA GLU A 152 -13.95 38.48 17.93
C GLU A 152 -14.06 38.02 19.39
N PHE A 153 -14.08 36.71 19.67
CA PHE A 153 -14.10 36.22 21.05
C PHE A 153 -12.85 36.65 21.82
N ARG A 154 -11.66 36.50 21.22
CA ARG A 154 -10.40 36.94 21.83
C ARG A 154 -10.30 38.46 21.98
N ARG A 155 -10.90 39.22 21.06
CA ARG A 155 -10.88 40.68 21.08
C ARG A 155 -11.89 41.28 22.06
N ALA A 156 -13.10 40.72 22.13
CA ALA A 156 -14.21 41.27 22.89
C ALA A 156 -14.13 40.92 24.38
N PHE A 157 -13.47 39.81 24.74
CA PHE A 157 -13.47 39.29 26.11
C PHE A 157 -12.07 39.19 26.70
N PRO A 158 -11.71 40.06 27.67
CA PRO A 158 -10.44 39.96 28.40
C PRO A 158 -10.42 38.80 29.41
N VAL A 159 -11.60 38.30 29.81
CA VAL A 159 -11.78 37.13 30.67
C VAL A 159 -12.49 36.05 29.88
N SER A 160 -12.10 34.80 30.09
CA SER A 160 -12.59 33.65 29.33
C SER A 160 -14.01 33.19 29.67
N ASP A 161 -14.49 33.42 30.89
CA ASP A 161 -15.84 33.08 31.33
C ASP A 161 -16.85 34.18 30.93
N VAL A 162 -17.69 33.88 29.93
CA VAL A 162 -18.57 34.85 29.26
C VAL A 162 -20.03 34.42 29.37
N THR A 163 -20.98 35.37 29.41
CA THR A 163 -22.42 35.06 29.45
C THR A 163 -22.98 34.74 28.06
N LEU A 164 -24.14 34.07 28.02
CA LEU A 164 -24.80 33.73 26.76
C LEU A 164 -25.05 34.96 25.87
N ALA A 165 -25.58 36.05 26.44
CA ALA A 165 -25.88 37.28 25.71
C ALA A 165 -24.62 37.93 25.09
N GLN A 166 -23.50 37.86 25.80
CA GLN A 166 -22.23 38.37 25.31
C GLN A 166 -21.71 37.54 24.11
N LEU A 167 -21.84 36.21 24.16
CA LEU A 167 -21.48 35.33 23.04
C LEU A 167 -22.37 35.58 21.80
N GLU A 168 -23.67 35.82 22.00
CA GLU A 168 -24.59 36.15 20.91
C GLU A 168 -24.17 37.44 20.18
N ILE A 169 -23.84 38.50 20.94
CA ILE A 169 -23.37 39.77 20.39
C ILE A 169 -22.06 39.58 19.61
N ALA A 170 -21.11 38.81 20.16
CA ALA A 170 -19.82 38.60 19.52
C ALA A 170 -19.93 37.78 18.22
N VAL A 171 -20.82 36.77 18.16
CA VAL A 171 -21.06 36.01 16.93
C VAL A 171 -21.77 36.86 15.86
N SER A 172 -22.79 37.65 16.24
CA SER A 172 -23.43 38.57 15.29
C SER A 172 -22.43 39.57 14.70
N LYS A 173 -21.53 40.09 15.55
CA LYS A 173 -20.47 41.01 15.14
C LYS A 173 -19.44 40.36 14.22
N ALA A 174 -19.00 39.14 14.54
CA ALA A 174 -18.03 38.39 13.74
C ALA A 174 -18.53 38.03 12.34
N LEU A 175 -19.83 37.69 12.25
CA LEU A 175 -20.46 37.31 10.99
C LEU A 175 -21.02 38.51 10.22
N HIS A 176 -20.93 39.73 10.78
CA HIS A 176 -21.52 40.95 10.23
C HIS A 176 -23.02 40.83 9.91
N VAL A 177 -23.75 40.03 10.71
CA VAL A 177 -25.19 39.76 10.55
C VAL A 177 -25.82 39.67 11.93
N ASP A 178 -27.02 40.20 12.10
CA ASP A 178 -27.78 40.07 13.35
C ASP A 178 -28.44 38.68 13.48
N VAL A 179 -27.61 37.66 13.70
CA VAL A 179 -27.99 36.23 13.68
C VAL A 179 -29.12 35.93 14.66
N PHE A 180 -29.14 36.58 15.82
CA PHE A 180 -30.06 36.27 16.92
C PHE A 180 -31.34 37.11 16.95
N ALA A 181 -31.41 38.19 16.16
CA ALA A 181 -32.56 39.10 16.10
C ALA A 181 -33.39 38.93 14.81
N ALA A 182 -32.76 38.54 13.69
CA ALA A 182 -33.43 38.44 12.41
C ALA A 182 -34.16 37.09 12.20
N PRO A 183 -35.46 37.07 11.83
CA PRO A 183 -36.24 35.84 11.64
C PRO A 183 -35.64 34.89 10.58
N ALA A 184 -34.99 35.45 9.56
CA ALA A 184 -34.32 34.70 8.51
C ALA A 184 -33.18 33.79 9.02
N PHE A 185 -32.65 34.07 10.22
CA PHE A 185 -31.56 33.33 10.85
C PHE A 185 -32.00 32.55 12.10
N ALA A 186 -33.31 32.42 12.35
CA ALA A 186 -33.83 31.72 13.53
C ALA A 186 -33.28 30.29 13.70
N ALA A 187 -33.08 29.57 12.58
CA ALA A 187 -32.48 28.23 12.57
C ALA A 187 -30.99 28.22 12.95
N ALA A 188 -30.24 29.28 12.60
CA ALA A 188 -28.84 29.48 12.95
C ALA A 188 -28.71 29.88 14.43
N ALA A 189 -29.54 30.84 14.87
CA ALA A 189 -29.62 31.30 16.25
C ALA A 189 -29.91 30.16 17.23
N ALA A 190 -30.87 29.28 16.89
CA ALA A 190 -31.22 28.12 17.71
C ALA A 190 -30.03 27.16 17.89
N ARG A 191 -29.26 26.89 16.82
CA ARG A 191 -28.09 26.00 16.85
C ARG A 191 -26.92 26.61 17.62
N TRP A 192 -26.67 27.91 17.46
CA TRP A 192 -25.67 28.62 18.26
C TRP A 192 -26.03 28.63 19.74
N ARG A 193 -27.28 28.93 20.09
CA ARG A 193 -27.78 28.86 21.48
C ARG A 193 -27.64 27.47 22.07
N ALA A 194 -28.00 26.43 21.33
CA ALA A 194 -27.87 25.05 21.79
C ALA A 194 -26.39 24.67 22.03
N ALA A 195 -25.47 25.11 21.17
CA ALA A 195 -24.04 24.92 21.38
C ALA A 195 -23.52 25.69 22.61
N PHE A 196 -23.93 26.96 22.80
CA PHE A 196 -23.52 27.74 23.97
C PHE A 196 -24.02 27.15 25.28
N LEU A 197 -25.28 26.72 25.32
CA LEU A 197 -25.89 26.07 26.49
C LEU A 197 -25.20 24.76 26.83
N ALA A 198 -24.72 24.00 25.83
CA ALA A 198 -24.01 22.76 26.08
C ALA A 198 -22.63 22.95 26.76
N PHE A 199 -22.02 24.13 26.61
CA PHE A 199 -20.76 24.51 27.25
C PHE A 199 -20.95 25.41 28.49
N GLN A 200 -22.19 25.72 28.86
CA GLN A 200 -22.50 26.52 30.04
C GLN A 200 -22.25 25.70 31.31
N ARG A 201 -21.54 26.29 32.28
CA ARG A 201 -21.32 25.67 33.58
C ARG A 201 -22.55 25.86 34.48
N PRO A 202 -23.08 24.80 35.12
CA PRO A 202 -24.26 24.92 35.98
C PRO A 202 -24.05 25.83 37.18
N GLU A 203 -22.82 25.88 37.72
CA GLU A 203 -22.54 26.62 38.94
C GLU A 203 -22.45 28.14 38.70
N THR A 204 -22.01 28.56 37.52
CA THR A 204 -21.72 29.97 37.22
C THR A 204 -22.60 30.58 36.14
N LEU A 205 -23.37 29.75 35.41
CA LEU A 205 -24.13 30.13 34.22
C LEU A 205 -23.29 30.84 33.14
N LYS A 206 -21.96 30.67 33.19
CA LYS A 206 -21.01 31.22 32.22
C LYS A 206 -20.43 30.09 31.36
N THR A 207 -20.00 30.46 30.17
CA THR A 207 -19.37 29.58 29.19
C THR A 207 -17.94 30.04 28.98
N ASP A 208 -16.97 29.12 29.11
CA ASP A 208 -15.58 29.40 28.73
C ASP A 208 -15.48 29.29 27.21
N TYR A 209 -15.31 30.42 26.52
CA TYR A 209 -15.32 30.42 25.06
C TYR A 209 -14.14 29.64 24.46
N ARG A 210 -13.03 29.48 25.22
CA ARG A 210 -11.83 28.74 24.76
C ARG A 210 -12.14 27.26 24.62
N GLU A 211 -12.94 26.70 25.54
CA GLU A 211 -13.39 25.31 25.48
C GLU A 211 -14.25 25.07 24.23
N LEU A 212 -15.16 26.00 23.94
CA LEU A 212 -16.00 25.97 22.75
C LEU A 212 -15.18 26.05 21.45
N LEU A 213 -14.21 26.97 21.39
CA LEU A 213 -13.33 27.12 20.22
C LEU A 213 -12.48 25.86 20.01
N CYS A 214 -11.88 25.30 21.06
CA CYS A 214 -11.12 24.05 20.97
C CYS A 214 -11.98 22.90 20.45
N ALA A 215 -13.23 22.78 20.92
CA ALA A 215 -14.15 21.75 20.43
C ALA A 215 -14.53 21.97 18.95
N LEU A 216 -14.78 23.21 18.52
CA LEU A 216 -15.03 23.55 17.11
C LEU A 216 -13.80 23.30 16.22
N THR A 217 -12.58 23.53 16.72
CA THR A 217 -11.35 23.24 15.97
C THR A 217 -11.15 21.74 15.68
N VAL A 218 -11.74 20.84 16.47
CA VAL A 218 -11.74 19.39 16.19
C VAL A 218 -12.48 19.08 14.90
N LEU A 219 -13.60 19.76 14.69
CA LEU A 219 -14.47 19.58 13.52
C LEU A 219 -13.85 20.30 12.30
N ASP A 220 -13.42 21.54 12.47
CA ASP A 220 -12.80 22.35 11.40
C ASP A 220 -11.48 21.76 10.92
N ARG A 221 -10.58 21.47 11.85
CA ARG A 221 -9.25 20.93 11.56
C ARG A 221 -9.20 19.42 11.74
N SER A 222 -10.24 18.73 11.27
CA SER A 222 -10.30 17.26 11.18
C SER A 222 -9.18 16.62 10.33
N ARG A 223 -8.39 17.44 9.61
CA ARG A 223 -7.21 17.05 8.83
C ARG A 223 -5.85 17.32 9.50
N ALA A 224 -5.79 18.12 10.56
CA ALA A 224 -4.51 18.44 11.24
C ALA A 224 -3.94 17.22 11.97
N GLY A 225 -2.63 17.11 12.17
CA GLY A 225 -2.06 16.05 13.03
C GLY A 225 -2.48 16.23 14.48
N GLU A 226 -2.47 15.17 15.29
CA GLU A 226 -2.86 15.22 16.71
C GLU A 226 -1.97 16.18 17.51
N ARG A 227 -0.67 16.18 17.22
CA ARG A 227 0.30 17.16 17.77
C ARG A 227 -0.10 18.59 17.42
N THR A 228 -0.48 18.84 16.17
CA THR A 228 -0.90 20.17 15.71
C THR A 228 -2.20 20.60 16.40
N LEU A 229 -3.14 19.66 16.59
CA LEU A 229 -4.41 19.94 17.27
C LEU A 229 -4.18 20.32 18.73
N LEU A 230 -3.36 19.56 19.46
CA LEU A 230 -3.01 19.87 20.85
C LEU A 230 -2.20 21.18 20.97
N GLY A 231 -1.35 21.49 20.01
CA GLY A 231 -0.66 22.78 19.94
C GLY A 231 -1.63 23.95 19.77
N LEU A 232 -2.65 23.81 18.93
CA LEU A 232 -3.68 24.86 18.76
C LEU A 232 -4.53 25.03 20.02
N TRP A 233 -4.87 23.94 20.69
CA TRP A 233 -5.56 24.05 21.98
C TRP A 233 -4.67 24.73 23.02
N PHE A 234 -3.37 24.42 23.02
CA PHE A 234 -2.40 25.09 23.89
C PHE A 234 -2.36 26.59 23.63
N GLU A 235 -2.37 27.02 22.37
CA GLU A 235 -2.43 28.44 22.00
C GLU A 235 -3.72 29.12 22.49
N GLU A 236 -4.89 28.45 22.47
CA GLU A 236 -6.14 29.06 23.00
C GLU A 236 -6.13 29.25 24.52
N PHE A 237 -5.45 28.37 25.26
CA PHE A 237 -5.33 28.46 26.71
C PHE A 237 -4.04 29.18 27.15
N ALA A 238 -3.16 29.55 26.23
CA ALA A 238 -1.94 30.24 26.56
C ALA A 238 -2.25 31.70 26.94
N THR A 239 -1.67 32.13 28.05
CA THR A 239 -1.60 33.54 28.46
C THR A 239 -0.15 33.99 28.35
N VAL A 240 0.08 35.29 28.15
CA VAL A 240 1.43 35.85 28.26
C VAL A 240 1.61 36.29 29.71
N PRO A 241 2.44 35.63 30.53
CA PRO A 241 2.69 36.07 31.90
C PRO A 241 3.38 37.44 31.88
N LEU A 242 3.01 38.32 32.82
CA LEU A 242 3.64 39.64 32.99
C LEU A 242 5.18 39.52 33.00
N GLY A 243 5.84 40.04 31.95
CA GLY A 243 7.30 40.06 31.81
C GLY A 243 7.95 38.97 30.94
N ALA A 244 7.20 37.98 30.44
CA ALA A 244 7.74 36.92 29.58
C ALA A 244 7.36 37.09 28.10
N LYS A 245 8.30 36.82 27.17
CA LYS A 245 8.06 36.81 25.70
C LYS A 245 7.56 35.47 25.16
N VAL A 246 7.17 34.53 26.02
CA VAL A 246 6.89 33.14 25.65
C VAL A 246 5.47 32.77 26.08
N LEU A 247 4.70 32.16 25.17
CA LEU A 247 3.36 31.64 25.43
C LEU A 247 3.43 30.55 26.51
N ALA A 248 2.61 30.70 27.55
CA ALA A 248 2.55 29.74 28.64
C ALA A 248 1.12 29.55 29.17
N THR A 249 0.77 28.34 29.56
CA THR A 249 -0.54 28.01 30.13
C THR A 249 -0.39 27.73 31.62
N ALA A 250 -1.32 28.23 32.43
CA ALA A 250 -1.32 27.96 33.86
C ALA A 250 -1.59 26.47 34.11
N LYS A 251 -0.87 25.86 35.06
CA LYS A 251 -1.08 24.44 35.43
C LYS A 251 -2.54 24.01 35.66
N PRO A 252 -3.40 24.76 36.38
CA PRO A 252 -4.79 24.36 36.57
C PRO A 252 -5.63 24.36 35.27
N GLU A 253 -5.18 25.05 34.22
CA GLU A 253 -5.87 25.10 32.93
C GLU A 253 -5.48 23.94 32.00
N LEU A 254 -4.33 23.30 32.21
CA LEU A 254 -3.88 22.16 31.40
C LEU A 254 -4.82 20.96 31.47
N ARG A 255 -5.38 20.70 32.64
CA ARG A 255 -6.42 19.67 32.80
C ARG A 255 -7.65 20.02 31.96
N ARG A 256 -8.08 21.28 31.96
CA ARG A 256 -9.25 21.73 31.20
C ARG A 256 -9.00 21.59 29.71
N LEU A 257 -7.83 22.00 29.23
CA LEU A 257 -7.40 21.84 27.83
C LEU A 257 -7.55 20.39 27.35
N LEU A 258 -7.02 19.43 28.10
CA LEU A 258 -7.05 18.01 27.70
C LEU A 258 -8.46 17.42 27.77
N VAL A 259 -9.26 17.82 28.76
CA VAL A 259 -10.61 17.29 28.99
C VAL A 259 -11.66 17.97 28.11
N THR A 260 -11.39 19.15 27.56
CA THR A 260 -12.33 19.97 26.77
C THR A 260 -13.05 19.16 25.69
N ALA A 261 -12.35 18.24 25.04
CA ALA A 261 -12.91 17.48 23.95
C ALA A 261 -13.59 16.15 24.38
N CYS A 262 -13.46 15.70 25.62
CA CYS A 262 -13.96 14.38 26.07
C CYS A 262 -15.46 14.18 25.79
N GLU A 263 -15.85 12.96 25.40
CA GLU A 263 -17.27 12.60 25.15
C GLU A 263 -17.99 12.20 26.45
N GLY A 264 -17.24 11.81 27.48
CA GLY A 264 -17.79 11.46 28.78
C GLY A 264 -16.73 11.13 29.81
N VAL A 265 -17.19 10.73 30.99
CA VAL A 265 -16.36 10.50 32.19
C VAL A 265 -15.32 9.39 31.98
N ALA A 266 -15.58 8.43 31.09
CA ALA A 266 -14.61 7.38 30.75
C ALA A 266 -13.38 7.93 30.00
N ASP A 267 -13.59 8.87 29.08
CA ASP A 267 -12.51 9.52 28.33
C ASP A 267 -11.71 10.47 29.23
N GLU A 268 -12.37 11.18 30.15
CA GLU A 268 -11.72 12.02 31.16
C GLU A 268 -10.79 11.18 32.04
N LYS A 269 -11.27 10.01 32.52
CA LYS A 269 -10.45 9.07 33.31
C LYS A 269 -9.21 8.56 32.56
N LEU A 270 -9.27 8.44 31.23
CA LEU A 270 -8.13 8.01 30.42
C LEU A 270 -7.08 9.13 30.26
N LEU A 271 -7.51 10.40 30.24
CA LEU A 271 -6.63 11.56 30.09
C LEU A 271 -6.11 12.13 31.42
N GLU A 272 -6.77 11.82 32.54
CA GLU A 272 -6.40 12.31 33.87
C GLU A 272 -4.95 11.97 34.29
N PRO A 273 -4.41 10.75 34.05
CA PRO A 273 -3.02 10.43 34.38
C PRO A 273 -2.02 11.31 33.62
N PHE A 274 -2.32 11.63 32.36
CA PHE A 274 -1.45 12.49 31.53
C PHE A 274 -1.54 13.95 31.92
N ALA A 275 -2.70 14.41 32.40
CA ALA A 275 -2.85 15.76 32.96
C ALA A 275 -2.07 15.89 34.27
N ALA A 276 -2.13 14.88 35.14
CA ALA A 276 -1.37 14.84 36.39
C ALA A 276 0.14 14.78 36.15
N ASP A 277 0.59 13.94 35.21
CA ASP A 277 2.00 13.80 34.85
C ASP A 277 2.56 15.08 34.22
N LEU A 278 1.84 15.72 33.30
CA LEU A 278 2.22 17.02 32.72
C LEU A 278 2.34 18.14 33.77
N VAL A 279 1.44 18.15 34.76
CA VAL A 279 1.47 19.09 35.89
C VAL A 279 2.66 18.80 36.83
N GLY A 280 3.01 17.52 37.02
CA GLY A 280 4.13 17.08 37.85
C GLY A 280 5.51 17.26 37.20
N ALA A 281 5.62 17.07 35.88
CA ALA A 281 6.88 17.09 35.14
C ALA A 281 7.48 18.51 34.96
N CYS A 282 6.68 19.56 35.10
CA CYS A 282 7.13 20.95 34.91
C CYS A 282 7.40 21.66 36.24
N SER A 283 8.58 22.25 36.43
CA SER A 283 8.87 23.12 37.58
C SER A 283 8.29 24.53 37.39
N GLY A 284 7.38 24.98 38.26
CA GLY A 284 6.75 26.33 38.21
C GLY A 284 5.22 26.32 38.17
N ALA A 285 4.58 27.50 38.15
CA ALA A 285 3.11 27.65 38.08
C ALA A 285 2.54 27.58 36.65
N TYR A 286 3.42 27.70 35.64
CA TYR A 286 3.09 27.76 34.22
C TYR A 286 3.89 26.73 33.44
N VAL A 287 3.34 26.28 32.31
CA VAL A 287 4.01 25.40 31.35
C VAL A 287 4.22 26.15 30.05
N SER A 288 5.46 26.19 29.56
CA SER A 288 5.79 26.84 28.30
C SER A 288 5.45 25.95 27.10
N GLU A 289 5.21 26.57 25.94
CA GLU A 289 4.95 25.84 24.68
C GLU A 289 6.04 24.81 24.36
N ARG A 290 7.32 25.14 24.62
CA ARG A 290 8.46 24.22 24.39
C ARG A 290 8.41 23.00 25.30
N ALA A 291 8.08 23.20 26.59
CA ALA A 291 7.96 22.11 27.54
C ALA A 291 6.77 21.21 27.20
N PHE A 292 5.64 21.80 26.80
CA PHE A 292 4.47 21.06 26.34
C PHE A 292 4.78 20.26 25.07
N ALA A 293 5.44 20.86 24.08
CA ALA A 293 5.83 20.19 22.85
C ALA A 293 6.81 19.02 23.08
N ALA A 294 7.76 19.18 24.00
CA ALA A 294 8.69 18.12 24.41
C ALA A 294 7.99 16.97 25.15
N TYR A 295 6.99 17.28 25.97
CA TYR A 295 6.15 16.27 26.61
C TYR A 295 5.32 15.47 25.58
N LEU A 296 4.74 16.14 24.58
CA LEU A 296 4.03 15.47 23.49
C LEU A 296 4.94 14.54 22.67
N ASP A 297 6.21 14.93 22.46
CA ASP A 297 7.18 14.10 21.73
C ASP A 297 7.65 12.87 22.53
N SER A 298 7.66 12.97 23.87
CA SER A 298 8.06 11.87 24.76
C SER A 298 6.90 10.93 25.11
N THR A 299 5.65 11.33 24.87
CA THR A 299 4.44 10.60 25.30
C THR A 299 3.52 10.27 24.11
N PRO A 300 3.87 9.27 23.27
CA PRO A 300 3.07 8.91 22.09
C PRO A 300 1.69 8.33 22.43
N GLU A 301 1.53 7.76 23.64
CA GLU A 301 0.26 7.19 24.12
C GLU A 301 -0.85 8.25 24.19
N LEU A 302 -0.52 9.46 24.65
CA LEU A 302 -1.45 10.59 24.69
C LEU A 302 -1.95 10.94 23.28
N LEU A 303 -1.05 10.95 22.29
CA LEU A 303 -1.41 11.25 20.90
C LEU A 303 -2.35 10.19 20.31
N GLU A 304 -2.14 8.91 20.62
CA GLU A 304 -3.03 7.83 20.16
C GLU A 304 -4.41 7.87 20.84
N ILE A 305 -4.48 8.25 22.12
CA ILE A 305 -5.77 8.46 22.81
C ILE A 305 -6.52 9.63 22.17
N VAL A 306 -5.85 10.77 21.94
CA VAL A 306 -6.45 11.95 21.30
C VAL A 306 -6.89 11.64 19.87
N LYS A 307 -6.12 10.85 19.11
CA LYS A 307 -6.49 10.34 17.79
C LYS A 307 -7.75 9.49 17.82
N ALA A 308 -7.83 8.53 18.74
CA ALA A 308 -8.99 7.65 18.89
C ALA A 308 -10.25 8.45 19.26
N GLN A 309 -10.12 9.39 20.18
CA GLN A 309 -11.21 10.26 20.59
C GLN A 309 -11.66 11.19 19.46
N ARG A 310 -10.74 11.82 18.75
CA ARG A 310 -11.02 12.63 17.56
C ARG A 310 -11.80 11.85 16.51
N TRP A 311 -11.38 10.62 16.22
CA TRP A 311 -12.03 9.77 15.22
C TRP A 311 -13.49 9.47 15.57
N ARG A 312 -13.79 9.26 16.86
CA ARG A 312 -15.17 9.08 17.36
C ARG A 312 -16.05 10.31 17.17
N ARG A 313 -15.46 11.52 17.15
CA ARG A 313 -16.17 12.81 17.06
C ARG A 313 -16.51 13.25 15.63
N LEU A 314 -15.83 12.73 14.61
CA LEU A 314 -16.12 13.04 13.21
C LEU A 314 -17.47 12.42 12.78
N THR A 315 -18.23 13.12 11.93
CA THR A 315 -19.41 12.54 11.27
C THR A 315 -19.00 11.45 10.27
N ASP A 316 -19.91 10.55 9.92
CA ASP A 316 -19.60 9.48 8.96
C ASP A 316 -19.19 10.04 7.59
N ASP A 317 -19.79 11.15 7.17
CA ASP A 317 -19.38 11.85 5.94
C ASP A 317 -17.96 12.43 6.03
N MET A 318 -17.58 12.99 7.17
CA MET A 318 -16.21 13.48 7.39
C MET A 318 -15.20 12.33 7.45
N ARG A 319 -15.56 11.18 8.04
CA ARG A 319 -14.73 9.96 8.02
C ARG A 319 -14.60 9.40 6.61
N LEU A 320 -15.69 9.38 5.84
CA LEU A 320 -15.68 8.94 4.44
C LEU A 320 -14.84 9.88 3.56
N ALA A 321 -14.94 11.19 3.76
CA ALA A 321 -14.09 12.18 3.10
C ALA A 321 -12.61 11.96 3.47
N PHE A 322 -12.31 11.73 4.75
CA PHE A 322 -10.96 11.39 5.20
C PHE A 322 -10.43 10.10 4.53
N TYR A 323 -11.23 9.04 4.41
CA TYR A 323 -10.80 7.82 3.72
C TYR A 323 -10.63 8.00 2.21
N ARG A 324 -11.49 8.80 1.55
CA ARG A 324 -11.33 9.15 0.14
C ARG A 324 -10.05 9.93 -0.08
N ASP A 325 -9.73 10.85 0.81
CA ASP A 325 -8.50 11.64 0.76
C ASP A 325 -7.27 10.80 1.07
N LEU A 326 -7.32 9.92 2.09
CA LEU A 326 -6.24 9.00 2.42
C LEU A 326 -5.99 7.99 1.30
N PHE A 327 -7.05 7.53 0.64
CA PHE A 327 -6.95 6.75 -0.59
C PHE A 327 -6.33 7.56 -1.73
N THR A 328 -6.72 8.84 -1.90
CA THR A 328 -6.17 9.72 -2.93
C THR A 328 -4.69 10.05 -2.68
N GLN A 329 -4.30 10.30 -1.44
CA GLN A 329 -2.92 10.50 -1.01
C GLN A 329 -2.10 9.22 -1.14
N ALA A 330 -2.62 8.08 -0.71
CA ALA A 330 -1.96 6.79 -0.89
C ALA A 330 -1.81 6.45 -2.38
N ASN A 331 -2.80 6.80 -3.21
CA ASN A 331 -2.71 6.64 -4.65
C ASN A 331 -1.70 7.62 -5.26
N ALA A 332 -1.64 8.87 -4.81
CA ALA A 332 -0.63 9.85 -5.24
C ALA A 332 0.78 9.41 -4.83
N GLN A 333 0.99 9.00 -3.57
CA GLN A 333 2.22 8.40 -3.08
C GLN A 333 2.56 7.12 -3.85
N PHE A 334 1.58 6.30 -4.21
CA PHE A 334 1.81 5.12 -5.04
C PHE A 334 2.22 5.50 -6.47
N GLN A 335 1.64 6.56 -7.05
CA GLN A 335 2.08 7.08 -8.35
C GLN A 335 3.46 7.71 -8.26
N ASP A 336 3.77 8.46 -7.20
CA ASP A 336 5.08 9.06 -6.93
C ASP A 336 6.14 8.01 -6.67
N GLU A 337 5.84 6.96 -5.90
CA GLU A 337 6.74 5.84 -5.67
C GLU A 337 6.88 5.00 -6.94
N ARG A 338 5.82 4.85 -7.74
CA ARG A 338 5.92 4.23 -9.07
C ARG A 338 6.75 5.08 -10.04
N LEU A 339 6.64 6.40 -9.97
CA LEU A 339 7.47 7.34 -10.72
C LEU A 339 8.91 7.29 -10.21
N ARG A 340 9.14 7.23 -8.91
CA ARG A 340 10.44 7.08 -8.26
C ARG A 340 11.05 5.74 -8.59
N VAL A 341 10.31 4.64 -8.62
CA VAL A 341 10.80 3.32 -9.06
C VAL A 341 11.11 3.34 -10.55
N ARG A 342 10.32 4.04 -11.38
CA ARG A 342 10.64 4.27 -12.80
C ARG A 342 11.89 5.15 -12.97
N LEU A 343 12.04 6.19 -12.16
CA LEU A 343 13.19 7.09 -12.14
C LEU A 343 14.41 6.39 -11.55
N GLU A 344 14.26 5.51 -10.57
CA GLU A 344 15.30 4.65 -10.02
C GLU A 344 15.66 3.55 -11.01
N ALA A 345 14.71 3.01 -11.76
CA ALA A 345 14.98 2.07 -12.84
C ALA A 345 15.68 2.77 -14.00
N ALA A 346 15.27 4.00 -14.35
CA ALA A 346 15.94 4.86 -15.31
C ALA A 346 17.31 5.31 -14.80
N LEU A 347 17.46 5.61 -13.52
CA LEU A 347 18.71 5.93 -12.84
C LEU A 347 19.57 4.69 -12.63
N ARG A 348 19.03 3.48 -12.56
CA ARG A 348 19.79 2.21 -12.58
C ARG A 348 20.19 1.88 -14.01
N LEU A 349 19.36 2.19 -15.01
CA LEU A 349 19.73 2.12 -16.42
C LEU A 349 20.83 3.14 -16.72
N TRP A 350 20.71 4.36 -16.19
CA TRP A 350 21.70 5.42 -16.26
C TRP A 350 22.94 5.05 -15.45
N ARG A 351 22.82 4.61 -14.19
CA ARG A 351 23.90 4.04 -13.34
C ARG A 351 24.43 2.69 -13.82
N SER A 352 23.84 2.04 -14.82
CA SER A 352 24.47 0.87 -15.49
C SER A 352 25.17 1.30 -16.78
N ARG A 353 24.76 2.45 -17.34
CA ARG A 353 25.35 3.08 -18.53
C ARG A 353 26.41 4.14 -18.21
N GLU A 354 26.47 4.69 -16.99
CA GLU A 354 27.23 5.90 -16.64
C GLU A 354 28.41 5.67 -15.66
N PRO A 355 28.45 4.68 -14.75
CA PRO A 355 29.67 4.27 -14.06
C PRO A 355 30.69 3.70 -15.03
N ARG A 356 30.23 3.10 -16.14
CA ARG A 356 31.08 2.78 -17.31
C ARG A 356 31.62 4.04 -18.02
N ARG A 357 31.05 5.23 -17.79
CA ARG A 357 31.54 6.53 -18.30
C ARG A 357 32.44 7.27 -17.29
N ARG A 358 32.21 7.19 -15.98
CA ARG A 358 33.10 7.81 -14.96
C ARG A 358 34.35 6.97 -14.66
N ILE A 359 34.24 5.65 -14.54
CA ILE A 359 35.41 4.75 -14.41
C ILE A 359 36.26 4.81 -15.68
N ALA A 360 35.63 5.03 -16.85
CA ALA A 360 36.36 5.32 -18.08
C ALA A 360 37.09 6.68 -18.05
N ARG A 361 36.54 7.73 -17.43
CA ARG A 361 37.22 9.04 -17.32
C ARG A 361 38.40 9.02 -16.34
N TRP A 362 38.29 8.29 -15.22
CA TRP A 362 39.37 8.16 -14.25
C TRP A 362 40.51 7.24 -14.74
N LYS A 363 40.16 6.16 -15.45
CA LYS A 363 41.14 5.33 -16.17
C LYS A 363 41.77 6.05 -17.37
N LEU A 364 41.08 7.03 -18.00
CA LEU A 364 41.63 7.89 -19.05
C LEU A 364 42.69 8.87 -18.51
N PHE A 365 42.47 9.48 -17.35
CA PHE A 365 43.45 10.38 -16.72
C PHE A 365 44.76 9.68 -16.35
N VAL A 366 44.69 8.43 -15.88
CA VAL A 366 45.88 7.61 -15.53
C VAL A 366 46.56 7.00 -16.77
N ALA A 367 45.81 6.77 -17.85
CA ALA A 367 46.32 6.27 -19.13
C ALA A 367 46.91 7.36 -20.05
N ASP A 368 46.40 8.59 -20.03
CA ASP A 368 46.94 9.75 -20.77
C ASP A 368 48.39 10.07 -20.35
N ARG A 369 48.78 9.66 -19.13
CA ARG A 369 50.15 9.79 -18.64
C ARG A 369 51.11 8.69 -19.14
N ARG A 370 50.59 7.57 -19.64
CA ARG A 370 51.40 6.42 -20.11
C ARG A 370 51.32 6.18 -21.63
N LEU A 371 50.37 6.79 -22.34
CA LEU A 371 50.16 6.65 -23.78
C LEU A 371 50.47 7.93 -24.59
N VAL A 372 51.47 8.69 -24.12
CA VAL A 372 52.50 9.34 -24.99
C VAL A 372 53.29 8.27 -25.78
N ARG A 373 53.02 6.97 -25.57
CA ARG A 373 53.55 5.85 -26.34
C ARG A 373 52.44 4.84 -26.74
N ARG A 374 51.85 5.04 -27.92
CA ARG A 374 51.35 4.04 -28.91
C ARG A 374 50.02 3.25 -28.69
N GLY A 375 48.94 3.67 -29.38
CA GLY A 375 47.84 2.86 -30.00
C GLY A 375 46.61 2.45 -29.16
N ASP A 376 45.37 2.23 -29.67
CA ASP A 376 44.72 2.52 -30.97
C ASP A 376 43.20 2.16 -31.02
N ALA A 377 42.65 1.29 -30.16
CA ALA A 377 41.37 0.61 -30.49
C ALA A 377 40.03 1.33 -30.15
N ARG A 378 40.01 2.45 -29.40
CA ARG A 378 38.75 3.19 -29.08
C ARG A 378 38.49 4.36 -30.03
N PHE A 379 39.47 4.75 -30.85
CA PHE A 379 39.27 5.63 -31.99
C PHE A 379 38.41 4.94 -33.05
N CYS A 380 38.42 3.61 -33.16
CA CYS A 380 37.74 2.86 -34.23
C CYS A 380 36.20 2.87 -34.18
N ALA A 381 35.53 3.03 -33.02
CA ALA A 381 34.06 2.90 -32.97
C ALA A 381 33.29 4.25 -33.08
N VAL A 382 33.79 5.33 -32.47
CA VAL A 382 33.31 6.70 -32.77
C VAL A 382 33.92 7.20 -34.08
N GLY A 383 35.12 6.71 -34.42
CA GLY A 383 35.67 6.66 -35.76
C GLY A 383 34.68 6.05 -36.73
N ALA A 384 34.19 4.81 -36.59
CA ALA A 384 33.30 4.17 -37.55
C ALA A 384 32.07 5.02 -37.96
N ARG A 385 31.39 5.72 -37.04
CA ARG A 385 30.27 6.60 -37.42
C ARG A 385 30.72 7.91 -38.08
N LYS A 386 31.80 8.52 -37.59
CA LYS A 386 32.43 9.69 -38.24
C LYS A 386 33.19 9.30 -39.52
N ALA A 387 33.60 8.05 -39.68
CA ALA A 387 34.35 7.44 -40.77
C ALA A 387 33.39 6.96 -41.83
N VAL A 388 32.18 6.50 -41.54
CA VAL A 388 31.14 6.31 -42.57
C VAL A 388 30.71 7.67 -43.12
N ALA A 389 30.54 8.69 -42.26
CA ALA A 389 30.26 10.05 -42.69
C ALA A 389 31.46 10.70 -43.42
N ALA A 390 32.69 10.44 -42.96
CA ALA A 390 33.91 10.91 -43.59
C ALA A 390 34.22 10.13 -44.85
N LEU A 391 33.97 8.83 -44.97
CA LEU A 391 34.10 8.00 -46.16
C LEU A 391 33.08 8.42 -47.22
N ARG A 392 31.86 8.80 -46.83
CA ARG A 392 30.91 9.44 -47.77
C ARG A 392 31.44 10.78 -48.27
N ARG A 393 31.99 11.62 -47.38
CA ARG A 393 32.64 12.89 -47.76
C ARG A 393 33.94 12.69 -48.53
N GLN A 394 34.71 11.64 -48.24
CA GLN A 394 35.99 11.33 -48.84
C GLN A 394 35.76 10.64 -50.19
N ARG A 395 34.67 9.88 -50.35
CA ARG A 395 34.21 9.39 -51.65
C ARG A 395 33.82 10.55 -52.56
N ARG A 396 33.05 11.52 -52.05
CA ARG A 396 32.76 12.78 -52.79
C ARG A 396 34.05 13.55 -53.10
N ARG A 397 34.91 13.79 -52.10
CA ARG A 397 36.20 14.47 -52.30
C ARG A 397 37.14 13.71 -53.22
N ARG A 398 37.18 12.38 -53.22
CA ARG A 398 38.00 11.57 -54.14
C ARG A 398 37.41 11.60 -55.56
N GLN A 399 36.08 11.66 -55.70
CA GLN A 399 35.44 11.88 -56.99
C GLN A 399 35.77 13.29 -57.53
N GLU A 400 35.63 14.32 -56.69
CA GLU A 400 36.01 15.71 -57.00
C GLU A 400 37.51 15.85 -57.27
N MET A 401 38.37 15.15 -56.53
CA MET A 401 39.82 15.19 -56.72
C MET A 401 40.23 14.41 -57.97
N ARG A 402 39.51 13.34 -58.36
CA ARG A 402 39.70 12.67 -59.66
C ARG A 402 39.34 13.58 -60.83
N THR A 403 38.22 14.32 -60.75
CA THR A 403 37.87 15.32 -61.77
C THR A 403 38.89 16.46 -61.78
N LEU A 404 39.30 16.99 -60.62
CA LEU A 404 40.29 18.07 -60.54
C LEU A 404 41.69 17.64 -61.01
N VAL A 405 42.13 16.41 -60.73
CA VAL A 405 43.39 15.86 -61.26
C VAL A 405 43.30 15.64 -62.77
N GLY A 406 42.16 15.21 -63.31
CA GLY A 406 41.93 15.16 -64.76
C GLY A 406 42.03 16.54 -65.43
N VAL A 407 41.44 17.56 -64.79
CA VAL A 407 41.53 18.96 -65.25
C VAL A 407 42.96 19.50 -65.12
N ALA A 408 43.64 19.25 -64.00
CA ALA A 408 45.02 19.68 -63.76
C ALA A 408 46.03 18.99 -64.68
N HIS A 409 45.83 17.71 -65.02
CA HIS A 409 46.65 17.00 -65.99
C HIS A 409 46.46 17.57 -67.40
N SER A 410 45.21 17.85 -67.79
CA SER A 410 44.88 18.52 -69.06
C SER A 410 45.48 19.92 -69.14
N GLN A 411 45.42 20.71 -68.07
CA GLN A 411 46.03 22.03 -67.98
C GLN A 411 47.55 21.97 -67.98
N ARG A 412 48.17 21.04 -67.26
CA ARG A 412 49.63 20.84 -67.25
C ARG A 412 50.17 20.46 -68.63
N CYS A 413 49.49 19.57 -69.36
CA CYS A 413 49.86 19.23 -70.74
C CYS A 413 49.74 20.44 -71.68
N ARG A 414 48.70 21.28 -71.49
CA ARG A 414 48.49 22.52 -72.26
C ARG A 414 49.54 23.59 -71.92
N SER A 415 49.91 23.74 -70.66
CA SER A 415 50.94 24.67 -70.20
C SER A 415 52.36 24.22 -70.59
N LEU A 416 52.65 22.92 -70.57
CA LEU A 416 53.92 22.36 -71.08
C LEU A 416 54.06 22.56 -72.58
N ALA A 417 52.97 22.41 -73.35
CA ALA A 417 52.98 22.72 -74.78
C ALA A 417 53.24 24.22 -75.04
N LEU A 418 52.60 25.12 -74.28
CA LEU A 418 52.81 26.56 -74.41
C LEU A 418 54.23 27.00 -73.99
N TRP A 419 54.80 26.41 -72.94
CA TRP A 419 56.16 26.70 -72.49
C TRP A 419 57.23 26.15 -73.44
N ALA A 420 57.04 24.93 -73.98
CA ALA A 420 57.94 24.36 -74.96
C ALA A 420 57.95 25.19 -76.27
N PHE A 421 56.80 25.69 -76.72
CA PHE A 421 56.70 26.55 -77.92
C PHE A 421 57.21 27.98 -77.70
N GLN A 422 57.06 28.57 -76.50
CA GLN A 422 57.64 29.89 -76.18
C GLN A 422 59.17 29.83 -76.07
N GLY A 423 59.72 28.78 -75.46
CA GLY A 423 61.16 28.54 -75.43
C GLY A 423 61.73 28.33 -76.84
N TRP A 424 61.00 27.61 -77.70
CA TRP A 424 61.39 27.41 -79.10
C TRP A 424 61.39 28.72 -79.91
N LYS A 425 60.41 29.60 -79.70
CA LYS A 425 60.31 30.89 -80.39
C LYS A 425 61.44 31.86 -79.97
N LEU A 426 61.77 31.90 -78.68
CA LEU A 426 62.90 32.68 -78.14
C LEU A 426 64.24 32.10 -78.58
N PHE A 427 64.39 30.78 -78.61
CA PHE A 427 65.57 30.11 -79.17
C PHE A 427 65.75 30.46 -80.65
N VAL A 428 64.74 30.30 -81.51
CA VAL A 428 64.90 30.60 -82.95
C VAL A 428 65.25 32.08 -83.22
N LEU A 429 64.67 33.02 -82.46
CA LEU A 429 64.97 34.45 -82.60
C LEU A 429 66.38 34.81 -82.09
N SER A 430 66.81 34.25 -80.95
CA SER A 430 68.17 34.44 -80.43
C SER A 430 69.20 33.75 -81.32
N THR A 431 68.93 32.56 -81.85
CA THR A 431 69.84 31.88 -82.81
C THR A 431 69.96 32.67 -84.11
N ARG A 432 68.89 33.31 -84.62
CA ARG A 432 68.98 34.18 -85.81
C ARG A 432 69.80 35.45 -85.57
N LEU A 433 69.66 36.07 -84.40
CA LEU A 433 70.45 37.26 -84.00
C LEU A 433 71.92 36.92 -83.70
N ILE A 434 72.17 35.75 -83.10
CA ILE A 434 73.51 35.21 -82.88
C ILE A 434 74.14 34.80 -84.21
N HIS A 435 73.40 34.20 -85.14
CA HIS A 435 73.91 33.84 -86.47
C HIS A 435 74.24 35.08 -87.32
N ALA A 436 73.45 36.16 -87.23
CA ALA A 436 73.72 37.42 -87.92
C ALA A 436 74.92 38.20 -87.33
N SER A 437 75.27 37.95 -86.07
CA SER A 437 76.41 38.55 -85.37
C SER A 437 77.65 37.64 -85.31
N ALA A 438 77.48 36.34 -85.53
CA ALA A 438 78.53 35.33 -85.72
C ALA A 438 78.95 35.24 -87.20
N TRP A 439 78.05 35.46 -88.16
CA TRP A 439 78.38 35.61 -89.59
C TRP A 439 79.31 36.81 -89.84
N ARG A 440 79.07 37.91 -89.11
CA ARG A 440 79.92 39.12 -89.13
C ARG A 440 81.26 38.97 -88.37
N ARG A 441 81.42 37.97 -87.51
CA ARG A 441 82.66 37.70 -86.75
C ARG A 441 83.39 36.42 -87.19
N GLY A 442 82.74 35.59 -88.00
CA GLY A 442 83.26 34.30 -88.50
C GLY A 442 83.95 34.38 -89.86
N LEU A 443 83.96 35.54 -90.53
CA LEU A 443 84.70 35.73 -91.79
C LEU A 443 86.23 35.86 -91.58
N GLU A 444 86.72 36.04 -90.35
CA GLU A 444 88.16 36.17 -90.03
C GLU A 444 88.75 35.06 -89.15
N HIS A 445 88.00 34.01 -88.77
CA HIS A 445 88.52 32.99 -87.85
C HIS A 445 88.19 31.53 -88.25
N HIS A 446 88.36 31.21 -89.53
CA HIS A 446 88.28 29.84 -90.06
C HIS A 446 89.62 29.06 -89.95
N LYS A 447 90.46 29.25 -88.93
CA LYS A 447 91.76 28.51 -88.89
C LYS A 447 92.24 28.02 -87.52
N ALA A 448 91.35 27.55 -86.64
CA ALA A 448 91.80 26.73 -85.50
C ALA A 448 90.74 25.71 -85.06
N VAL A 449 90.52 24.73 -85.92
CA VAL A 449 89.94 23.42 -85.58
C VAL A 449 90.74 22.82 -84.40
N TRP A 450 90.14 22.64 -83.21
CA TRP A 450 90.39 21.47 -82.32
C TRP A 450 89.59 21.49 -81.00
N THR A 451 88.43 20.80 -80.95
CA THR A 451 87.93 20.02 -79.76
C THR A 451 86.48 19.53 -79.96
N ARG A 452 86.23 18.75 -81.03
CA ARG A 452 84.92 18.10 -81.29
C ARG A 452 84.81 16.66 -80.74
N LYS A 453 85.81 16.18 -79.99
CA LYS A 453 85.90 14.77 -79.51
C LYS A 453 85.44 14.55 -78.06
N THR A 454 85.51 15.56 -77.19
CA THR A 454 85.07 15.48 -75.78
C THR A 454 83.55 15.59 -75.61
N TRP A 455 82.86 16.30 -76.51
CA TRP A 455 81.41 16.52 -76.41
C TRP A 455 80.56 15.27 -76.74
N ARG A 456 81.04 14.36 -77.61
CA ARG A 456 80.27 13.17 -78.01
C ARG A 456 80.27 12.03 -76.99
N ALA A 457 81.26 11.98 -76.08
CA ALA A 457 81.33 10.97 -75.03
C ALA A 457 80.39 11.27 -73.84
N LEU A 458 80.21 12.55 -73.49
CA LEU A 458 79.35 12.97 -72.38
C LEU A 458 77.85 12.71 -72.67
N VAL A 459 77.41 12.94 -73.92
CA VAL A 459 75.99 12.78 -74.32
C VAL A 459 75.55 11.31 -74.30
N LYS A 460 76.46 10.36 -74.56
CA LYS A 460 76.14 8.93 -74.60
C LYS A 460 75.96 8.32 -73.19
N PHE A 461 76.60 8.90 -72.16
CA PHE A 461 76.46 8.48 -70.77
C PHE A 461 75.11 8.89 -70.16
N PHE A 462 74.61 10.08 -70.48
CA PHE A 462 73.35 10.59 -69.94
C PHE A 462 72.08 9.95 -70.54
N LEU A 463 72.15 9.41 -71.75
CA LEU A 463 70.99 8.78 -72.42
C LEU A 463 70.66 7.37 -71.90
N VAL A 464 71.65 6.64 -71.37
CA VAL A 464 71.45 5.28 -70.83
C VAL A 464 70.88 5.33 -69.40
N ALA A 465 71.34 6.28 -68.57
CA ALA A 465 70.82 6.48 -67.22
C ALA A 465 69.33 6.91 -67.18
N ASP A 466 68.86 7.62 -68.21
CA ASP A 466 67.47 8.11 -68.31
C ASP A 466 66.48 7.00 -68.75
N ALA A 467 66.95 5.94 -69.41
CA ALA A 467 66.13 4.80 -69.81
C ALA A 467 65.79 3.87 -68.62
N GLU A 468 66.77 3.57 -67.77
CA GLU A 468 66.59 2.69 -66.60
C GLU A 468 65.67 3.30 -65.53
N VAL A 469 65.67 4.62 -65.39
CA VAL A 469 64.80 5.33 -64.43
C VAL A 469 63.33 5.26 -64.85
N ARG A 470 63.03 5.30 -66.16
CA ARG A 470 61.67 5.20 -66.70
C ARG A 470 61.07 3.81 -66.54
N GLU A 471 61.86 2.77 -66.77
CA GLU A 471 61.43 1.37 -66.63
C GLU A 471 61.09 1.03 -65.16
N ARG A 472 61.95 1.44 -64.21
CA ARG A 472 61.69 1.27 -62.76
C ARG A 472 60.49 2.08 -62.25
N ALA A 473 60.10 3.16 -62.92
CA ALA A 473 58.89 3.91 -62.58
C ALA A 473 57.63 3.16 -63.06
N LEU A 474 57.65 2.62 -64.28
CA LEU A 474 56.51 1.88 -64.84
C LEU A 474 56.19 0.61 -64.04
N HIS A 475 57.21 -0.16 -63.62
CA HIS A 475 57.01 -1.34 -62.77
C HIS A 475 56.45 -1.01 -61.38
N ARG A 476 56.78 0.17 -60.84
CA ARG A 476 56.22 0.64 -59.56
C ARG A 476 54.74 0.98 -59.70
N ASP A 477 54.36 1.69 -60.76
CA ASP A 477 52.96 2.06 -61.02
C ASP A 477 52.06 0.83 -61.24
N VAL A 478 52.54 -0.18 -61.97
CA VAL A 478 51.79 -1.43 -62.19
C VAL A 478 51.62 -2.21 -60.87
N ALA A 479 52.65 -2.28 -60.04
CA ALA A 479 52.58 -2.93 -58.73
C ALA A 479 51.62 -2.18 -57.78
N GLU A 480 51.59 -0.86 -57.85
CA GLU A 480 50.71 -0.02 -57.03
C GLU A 480 49.23 -0.15 -57.47
N GLN A 481 48.96 -0.26 -58.77
CA GLN A 481 47.62 -0.54 -59.28
C GLN A 481 47.11 -1.93 -58.90
N ALA A 482 47.98 -2.95 -58.89
CA ALA A 482 47.61 -4.30 -58.46
C ALA A 482 47.27 -4.34 -56.96
N ARG A 483 48.05 -3.65 -56.11
CA ARG A 483 47.75 -3.49 -54.67
C ARG A 483 46.44 -2.74 -54.45
N MET A 484 46.19 -1.67 -55.19
CA MET A 484 44.95 -0.91 -55.06
C MET A 484 43.72 -1.75 -55.44
N ARG A 485 43.82 -2.63 -56.44
CA ARG A 485 42.74 -3.56 -56.81
C ARG A 485 42.47 -4.62 -55.75
N SER A 486 43.51 -5.19 -55.12
CA SER A 486 43.33 -6.18 -54.06
C SER A 486 42.74 -5.56 -52.79
N GLU A 487 43.14 -4.34 -52.43
CA GLU A 487 42.56 -3.60 -51.30
C GLU A 487 41.08 -3.27 -51.53
N LEU A 488 40.70 -2.88 -52.75
CA LEU A 488 39.29 -2.65 -53.09
C LEU A 488 38.44 -3.93 -53.02
N ALA A 489 39.01 -5.08 -53.39
CA ALA A 489 38.32 -6.37 -53.30
C ALA A 489 38.12 -6.82 -51.84
N LEU A 490 39.12 -6.62 -50.98
CA LEU A 490 39.02 -6.91 -49.55
C LEU A 490 37.98 -6.04 -48.86
N LEU A 491 37.97 -4.73 -49.14
CA LEU A 491 36.96 -3.81 -48.61
C LEU A 491 35.54 -4.19 -49.03
N ALA A 492 35.36 -4.66 -50.27
CA ALA A 492 34.05 -5.13 -50.74
C ALA A 492 33.59 -6.42 -50.02
N ALA A 493 34.52 -7.33 -49.71
CA ALA A 493 34.23 -8.56 -48.96
C ALA A 493 33.87 -8.27 -47.49
N GLU A 494 34.58 -7.36 -46.84
CA GLU A 494 34.29 -6.91 -45.47
C GLU A 494 32.91 -6.23 -45.37
N ASP A 495 32.59 -5.36 -46.33
CA ASP A 495 31.28 -4.72 -46.44
C ASP A 495 30.14 -5.75 -46.62
N ALA A 496 30.38 -6.82 -47.38
CA ALA A 496 29.42 -7.91 -47.55
C ALA A 496 29.21 -8.72 -46.25
N ALA A 497 30.29 -9.03 -45.53
CA ALA A 497 30.24 -9.73 -44.24
C ALA A 497 29.53 -8.90 -43.15
N SER A 498 29.76 -7.59 -43.13
CA SER A 498 29.09 -6.66 -42.23
C SER A 498 27.58 -6.64 -42.46
N ARG A 499 27.14 -6.50 -43.72
CA ARG A 499 25.72 -6.55 -44.10
C ARG A 499 25.07 -7.88 -43.70
N ALA A 500 25.74 -9.01 -43.93
CA ALA A 500 25.22 -10.32 -43.55
C ALA A 500 25.04 -10.47 -42.03
N THR A 501 25.94 -9.89 -41.23
CA THR A 501 25.84 -9.90 -39.76
C THR A 501 24.72 -9.01 -39.25
N GLU A 502 24.55 -7.82 -39.83
CA GLU A 502 23.41 -6.94 -39.52
C GLU A 502 22.07 -7.59 -39.84
N LEU A 503 21.98 -8.32 -40.95
CA LEU A 503 20.76 -9.01 -41.36
C LEU A 503 20.41 -10.15 -40.39
N LYS A 504 21.39 -10.98 -40.01
CA LYS A 504 21.22 -12.02 -38.98
C LYS A 504 20.80 -11.44 -37.62
N ALA A 505 21.36 -10.31 -37.21
CA ALA A 505 20.99 -9.64 -35.96
C ALA A 505 19.55 -9.12 -35.99
N ARG A 506 19.09 -8.60 -37.13
CA ARG A 506 17.68 -8.19 -37.33
C ARG A 506 16.74 -9.39 -37.29
N GLU A 507 17.07 -10.48 -37.97
CA GLU A 507 16.28 -11.71 -37.94
C GLU A 507 16.14 -12.29 -36.53
N LEU A 508 17.22 -12.29 -35.73
CA LEU A 508 17.17 -12.72 -34.34
C LEU A 508 16.25 -11.84 -33.48
N LEU A 509 16.36 -10.51 -33.62
CA LEU A 509 15.48 -9.57 -32.93
C LEU A 509 14.00 -9.72 -33.33
N GLU A 510 13.73 -9.96 -34.61
CA GLU A 510 12.37 -10.22 -35.10
C GLU A 510 11.82 -11.54 -34.57
N ARG A 511 12.62 -12.61 -34.52
CA ARG A 511 12.24 -13.89 -33.90
C ARG A 511 11.96 -13.73 -32.41
N GLU A 512 12.78 -12.99 -31.67
CA GLU A 512 12.54 -12.69 -30.25
C GLU A 512 11.26 -11.88 -30.05
N ARG A 513 10.99 -10.89 -30.92
CA ARG A 513 9.76 -10.11 -30.91
C ARG A 513 8.53 -10.97 -31.20
N GLN A 514 8.61 -11.88 -32.18
CA GLN A 514 7.54 -12.83 -32.51
C GLN A 514 7.26 -13.78 -31.34
N ARG A 515 8.31 -14.34 -30.71
CA ARG A 515 8.16 -15.17 -29.50
C ARG A 515 7.53 -14.39 -28.36
N ALA A 516 7.99 -13.17 -28.09
CA ALA A 516 7.41 -12.32 -27.07
C ALA A 516 5.93 -12.00 -27.32
N PHE A 517 5.55 -11.79 -28.59
CA PHE A 517 4.16 -11.58 -29.00
C PHE A 517 3.30 -12.85 -28.83
N GLN A 518 3.81 -14.02 -29.22
CA GLN A 518 3.15 -15.31 -29.02
C GLN A 518 2.98 -15.60 -27.52
N ASP A 519 4.01 -15.40 -26.71
CA ASP A 519 3.94 -15.55 -25.25
C ASP A 519 2.92 -14.60 -24.62
N ALA A 520 2.89 -13.33 -25.05
CA ALA A 520 1.90 -12.37 -24.59
C ALA A 520 0.48 -12.82 -24.96
N THR A 521 0.28 -13.30 -26.18
CA THR A 521 -1.00 -13.79 -26.69
C THR A 521 -1.45 -15.03 -25.90
N ASN A 522 -0.56 -16.01 -25.69
CA ASN A 522 -0.80 -17.19 -24.88
C ASN A 522 -1.18 -16.84 -23.43
N ARG A 523 -0.52 -15.86 -22.82
CA ARG A 523 -0.87 -15.35 -21.47
C ARG A 523 -2.27 -14.74 -21.44
N VAL A 524 -2.66 -13.99 -22.46
CA VAL A 524 -4.01 -13.42 -22.57
C VAL A 524 -5.06 -14.53 -22.71
N HIS A 525 -4.82 -15.53 -23.56
CA HIS A 525 -5.70 -16.69 -23.71
C HIS A 525 -5.82 -17.49 -22.41
N ALA A 526 -4.71 -17.78 -21.73
CA ALA A 526 -4.71 -18.47 -20.44
C ALA A 526 -5.50 -17.70 -19.37
N ARG A 527 -5.34 -16.37 -19.31
CA ARG A 527 -6.08 -15.52 -18.38
C ARG A 527 -7.57 -15.49 -18.69
N ARG A 528 -7.95 -15.37 -19.97
CA ARG A 528 -9.37 -15.43 -20.40
C ARG A 528 -10.00 -16.78 -20.05
N LYS A 529 -9.28 -17.89 -20.27
CA LYS A 529 -9.74 -19.23 -19.90
C LYS A 529 -9.97 -19.36 -18.40
N LEU A 530 -9.04 -18.86 -17.58
CA LEU A 530 -9.20 -18.85 -16.12
C LEU A 530 -10.40 -18.01 -15.69
N GLN A 531 -10.56 -16.80 -16.26
CA GLN A 531 -11.70 -15.94 -15.97
C GLN A 531 -13.03 -16.62 -16.34
N GLN A 532 -13.10 -17.24 -17.52
CA GLN A 532 -14.30 -17.98 -17.94
C GLN A 532 -14.63 -19.12 -16.95
N GLN A 533 -13.62 -19.87 -16.49
CA GLN A 533 -13.83 -20.92 -15.48
C GLN A 533 -14.32 -20.35 -14.15
N GLU A 534 -13.79 -19.21 -13.70
CA GLU A 534 -14.23 -18.50 -12.50
C GLU A 534 -15.67 -18.01 -12.64
N ASP A 535 -16.01 -17.42 -13.79
CA ASP A 535 -17.35 -16.92 -14.09
C ASP A 535 -18.36 -18.08 -14.15
N THR A 536 -18.01 -19.20 -14.80
CA THR A 536 -18.86 -20.40 -14.83
C THR A 536 -19.12 -20.93 -13.42
N ARG A 537 -18.08 -21.07 -12.58
CA ARG A 537 -18.24 -21.51 -11.18
C ARG A 537 -19.12 -20.55 -10.38
N THR A 538 -18.93 -19.26 -10.59
CA THR A 538 -19.72 -18.22 -9.90
C THR A 538 -21.18 -18.28 -10.31
N ARG A 539 -21.46 -18.42 -11.62
CA ARG A 539 -22.82 -18.60 -12.15
C ARG A 539 -23.47 -19.87 -11.62
N SER A 540 -22.78 -21.01 -11.64
CA SER A 540 -23.31 -22.27 -11.10
C SER A 540 -23.62 -22.16 -9.60
N LYS A 541 -22.79 -21.44 -8.83
CA LYS A 541 -23.04 -21.20 -7.41
C LYS A 541 -24.26 -20.29 -7.19
N GLN A 542 -24.36 -19.19 -7.95
CA GLN A 542 -25.51 -18.28 -7.89
C GLN A 542 -26.81 -18.98 -8.29
N ALA A 543 -26.79 -19.80 -9.34
CA ALA A 543 -27.95 -20.58 -9.79
C ALA A 543 -28.41 -21.55 -8.70
N ARG A 544 -27.48 -22.26 -8.05
CA ARG A 544 -27.81 -23.15 -6.93
C ARG A 544 -28.38 -22.39 -5.74
N GLU A 545 -27.81 -21.24 -5.38
CA GLU A 545 -28.34 -20.40 -4.30
C GLU A 545 -29.74 -19.86 -4.63
N ALA A 546 -30.00 -19.48 -5.89
CA ALA A 546 -31.32 -19.03 -6.34
C ALA A 546 -32.35 -20.16 -6.31
N GLN A 547 -31.98 -21.36 -6.79
CA GLN A 547 -32.85 -22.54 -6.72
C GLN A 547 -33.26 -22.86 -5.29
N VAL A 548 -32.31 -22.87 -4.35
CA VAL A 548 -32.60 -23.15 -2.93
C VAL A 548 -33.51 -22.09 -2.31
N ARG A 549 -33.41 -20.82 -2.74
CA ARG A 549 -34.33 -19.77 -2.30
C ARG A 549 -35.74 -20.00 -2.87
N ALA A 550 -35.84 -20.27 -4.17
CA ALA A 550 -37.12 -20.56 -4.82
C ALA A 550 -37.85 -21.77 -4.20
N GLU A 551 -37.12 -22.85 -3.90
CA GLU A 551 -37.66 -24.03 -3.20
C GLU A 551 -38.16 -23.70 -1.79
N MET A 552 -37.45 -22.83 -1.08
CA MET A 552 -37.84 -22.36 0.26
C MET A 552 -39.10 -21.48 0.18
N ASP A 553 -39.17 -20.54 -0.76
CA ASP A 553 -40.31 -19.66 -0.95
C ASP A 553 -41.57 -20.45 -1.35
N ALA A 554 -41.43 -21.42 -2.27
CA ALA A 554 -42.50 -22.33 -2.65
C ALA A 554 -42.99 -23.18 -1.45
N THR A 555 -42.09 -23.53 -0.54
CA THR A 555 -42.46 -24.27 0.69
C THR A 555 -43.23 -23.38 1.66
N TRP A 556 -42.84 -22.13 1.86
CA TRP A 556 -43.59 -21.18 2.68
C TRP A 556 -44.97 -20.85 2.11
N GLN A 557 -45.10 -20.74 0.79
CA GLN A 557 -46.38 -20.55 0.13
C GLN A 557 -47.32 -21.74 0.35
N ARG A 558 -46.82 -22.97 0.22
CA ARG A 558 -47.60 -24.19 0.53
C ARG A 558 -48.04 -24.25 1.99
N LEU A 559 -47.15 -23.90 2.93
CA LEU A 559 -47.49 -23.82 4.34
C LEU A 559 -48.55 -22.75 4.62
N ALA A 560 -48.43 -21.57 4.01
CA ALA A 560 -49.43 -20.51 4.15
C ALA A 560 -50.81 -20.94 3.64
N ALA A 561 -50.87 -21.66 2.51
CA ALA A 561 -52.12 -22.22 1.99
C ALA A 561 -52.74 -23.25 2.97
N SER A 562 -51.93 -24.18 3.51
CA SER A 562 -52.40 -25.18 4.50
C SER A 562 -52.95 -24.50 5.76
N VAL A 563 -52.21 -23.53 6.31
CA VAL A 563 -52.59 -22.77 7.50
C VAL A 563 -53.93 -22.06 7.30
N ARG A 564 -54.18 -21.47 6.13
CA ARG A 564 -55.47 -20.82 5.84
C ARG A 564 -56.64 -21.80 5.92
N VAL A 565 -56.48 -23.00 5.36
CA VAL A 565 -57.52 -24.04 5.37
C VAL A 565 -57.75 -24.57 6.78
N GLU A 566 -56.69 -24.91 7.50
CA GLU A 566 -56.75 -25.45 8.87
C GLU A 566 -57.35 -24.44 9.84
N VAL A 567 -56.93 -23.16 9.78
CA VAL A 567 -57.45 -22.10 10.65
C VAL A 567 -58.92 -21.83 10.35
N ARG A 568 -59.33 -21.87 9.08
CA ARG A 568 -60.74 -21.73 8.69
C ARG A 568 -61.59 -22.86 9.29
N GLN A 569 -61.18 -24.10 9.13
CA GLN A 569 -61.90 -25.27 9.70
C GLN A 569 -61.96 -25.18 11.24
N ALA A 570 -60.86 -24.82 11.89
CA ALA A 570 -60.80 -24.66 13.34
C ALA A 570 -61.68 -23.50 13.84
N ALA A 571 -61.76 -22.39 13.10
CA ALA A 571 -62.63 -21.27 13.43
C ALA A 571 -64.11 -21.65 13.31
N LEU A 572 -64.50 -22.38 12.26
CA LEU A 572 -65.85 -22.90 12.09
C LEU A 572 -66.24 -23.87 13.22
N ALA A 573 -65.34 -24.80 13.57
CA ALA A 573 -65.54 -25.70 14.71
C ALA A 573 -65.66 -24.93 16.04
N TRP A 574 -64.87 -23.86 16.23
CA TRP A 574 -64.94 -23.03 17.42
C TRP A 574 -66.26 -22.27 17.55
N PHE A 575 -66.87 -21.84 16.44
CA PHE A 575 -68.18 -21.17 16.48
C PHE A 575 -69.31 -22.06 17.02
N ALA A 576 -69.16 -23.39 16.96
CA ALA A 576 -70.11 -24.33 17.57
C ALA A 576 -69.97 -24.39 19.11
N THR A 577 -68.92 -23.81 19.70
CA THR A 577 -68.74 -23.75 21.16
C THR A 577 -69.49 -22.54 21.75
N PRO A 578 -69.88 -22.57 23.04
CA PRO A 578 -70.58 -21.45 23.68
C PRO A 578 -69.80 -20.13 23.64
N GLY A 579 -68.47 -20.20 23.78
CA GLY A 579 -67.60 -19.04 23.70
C GLY A 579 -67.49 -18.46 22.28
N GLY A 580 -67.50 -19.33 21.26
CA GLY A 580 -67.51 -18.92 19.86
C GLY A 580 -68.83 -18.28 19.46
N ALA A 581 -69.95 -18.90 19.84
CA ALA A 581 -71.28 -18.36 19.58
C ALA A 581 -71.47 -16.96 20.20
N LYS A 582 -71.00 -16.74 21.44
CA LYS A 582 -71.02 -15.43 22.09
C LYS A 582 -70.20 -14.38 21.33
N ALA A 583 -69.04 -14.76 20.80
CA ALA A 583 -68.18 -13.86 20.03
C ALA A 583 -68.78 -13.49 18.66
N VAL A 584 -69.41 -14.45 17.99
CA VAL A 584 -70.15 -14.20 16.74
C VAL A 584 -71.33 -13.26 17.01
N ALA A 585 -72.13 -13.54 18.03
CA ALA A 585 -73.26 -12.69 18.41
C ALA A 585 -72.82 -11.25 18.72
N ALA A 586 -71.75 -11.08 19.50
CA ALA A 586 -71.21 -9.74 19.81
C ALA A 586 -70.75 -8.99 18.55
N GLU A 587 -70.08 -9.67 17.62
CA GLU A 587 -69.64 -9.06 16.37
C GLU A 587 -70.81 -8.77 15.41
N ALA A 588 -71.82 -9.64 15.37
CA ALA A 588 -73.04 -9.44 14.59
C ALA A 588 -73.83 -8.23 15.10
N THR A 589 -74.01 -8.10 16.42
CA THR A 589 -74.59 -6.92 17.05
C THR A 589 -73.77 -5.66 16.73
N ARG A 590 -72.44 -5.73 16.78
CA ARG A 590 -71.57 -4.60 16.40
C ARG A 590 -71.73 -4.18 14.94
N ILE A 591 -71.98 -5.11 14.02
CA ILE A 591 -72.23 -4.82 12.60
C ILE A 591 -73.63 -4.21 12.42
N PHE A 592 -74.64 -4.73 13.13
CA PHE A 592 -76.02 -4.25 13.07
C PHE A 592 -76.19 -2.83 13.66
N GLU A 593 -75.51 -2.54 14.77
CA GLU A 593 -75.57 -1.23 15.45
C GLU A 593 -74.75 -0.13 14.75
N GLN A 594 -74.00 -0.45 13.69
CA GLN A 594 -73.26 0.56 12.93
C GLN A 594 -74.19 1.45 12.13
N ASP A 595 -74.13 2.75 12.37
CA ASP A 595 -74.84 3.75 11.56
C ASP A 595 -74.38 3.69 10.09
N PRO A 596 -75.26 3.40 9.13
CA PRO A 596 -74.94 3.37 7.70
C PRO A 596 -74.32 4.69 7.20
N SER A 597 -74.74 5.83 7.75
CA SER A 597 -74.19 7.15 7.38
C SER A 597 -72.77 7.35 7.89
N ALA A 598 -72.40 6.73 9.01
CA ALA A 598 -71.03 6.72 9.51
C ALA A 598 -70.13 5.79 8.67
N VAL A 599 -70.63 4.62 8.28
CA VAL A 599 -69.94 3.67 7.38
C VAL A 599 -69.67 4.30 6.01
N GLN A 600 -70.68 4.96 5.43
CA GLN A 600 -70.58 5.69 4.16
C GLN A 600 -69.48 6.76 4.22
N ARG A 601 -69.47 7.60 5.27
CA ARG A 601 -68.44 8.63 5.46
C ARG A 601 -67.05 8.04 5.59
N ALA A 602 -66.91 6.93 6.31
CA ALA A 602 -65.62 6.25 6.47
C ALA A 602 -65.11 5.67 5.16
N LEU A 603 -65.97 5.08 4.32
CA LEU A 603 -65.60 4.56 2.99
C LEU A 603 -65.26 5.69 1.99
N LEU A 604 -65.97 6.81 2.03
CA LEU A 604 -65.66 8.00 1.21
C LEU A 604 -64.32 8.62 1.59
N GLN A 605 -63.96 8.61 2.87
CA GLN A 605 -62.67 9.10 3.36
C GLN A 605 -61.53 8.12 3.06
N ASN A 606 -61.78 6.82 3.23
CA ASN A 606 -60.83 5.76 2.94
C ASN A 606 -61.57 4.54 2.36
N PRO A 607 -61.47 4.28 1.05
CA PRO A 607 -62.08 3.13 0.40
C PRO A 607 -61.67 1.77 1.00
N GLN A 608 -60.57 1.72 1.76
CA GLN A 608 -60.06 0.52 2.42
C GLN A 608 -60.35 0.46 3.92
N ALA A 609 -61.13 1.39 4.50
CA ALA A 609 -61.36 1.47 5.95
C ALA A 609 -61.86 0.16 6.59
N PHE A 610 -62.59 -0.66 5.81
CA PHE A 610 -63.15 -1.95 6.25
C PHE A 610 -62.66 -3.13 5.40
N ALA A 611 -61.62 -2.91 4.58
CA ALA A 611 -61.09 -3.96 3.72
C ALA A 611 -60.38 -5.03 4.56
N LEU A 612 -60.91 -6.24 4.54
CA LEU A 612 -60.25 -7.45 5.03
C LEU A 612 -59.89 -8.30 3.81
N PRO A 613 -58.64 -8.23 3.31
CA PRO A 613 -58.22 -8.96 2.12
C PRO A 613 -58.45 -10.47 2.27
N GLY A 614 -59.28 -11.05 1.40
CA GLY A 614 -59.64 -12.48 1.46
C GLY A 614 -60.91 -12.80 2.25
N CYS A 615 -61.51 -11.82 2.94
CA CYS A 615 -62.86 -11.96 3.49
C CYS A 615 -63.86 -12.05 2.34
N ARG A 616 -64.78 -13.03 2.41
CA ARG A 616 -65.82 -13.21 1.39
C ARG A 616 -66.80 -12.04 1.34
N TRP A 617 -67.14 -11.49 2.51
CA TRP A 617 -67.99 -10.30 2.59
C TRP A 617 -67.13 -9.04 2.57
N GLN A 618 -67.24 -8.26 1.50
CA GLN A 618 -66.52 -7.00 1.31
C GLN A 618 -67.49 -5.84 1.38
N LEU A 619 -67.15 -4.83 2.17
CA LEU A 619 -67.94 -3.61 2.28
C LEU A 619 -67.53 -2.64 1.17
N GLN A 620 -68.48 -2.27 0.33
CA GLN A 620 -68.28 -1.39 -0.83
C GLN A 620 -69.32 -0.26 -0.83
N LEU A 621 -69.07 0.74 -1.68
CA LEU A 621 -69.96 1.88 -1.88
C LEU A 621 -70.55 1.81 -3.29
N GLU A 622 -71.83 2.11 -3.45
CA GLU A 622 -72.44 2.14 -4.79
C GLU A 622 -71.87 3.27 -5.66
N ASP A 623 -71.64 2.98 -6.94
CA ASP A 623 -70.98 3.89 -7.90
C ASP A 623 -71.83 5.11 -8.32
N TYR A 624 -72.97 5.38 -7.68
CA TYR A 624 -73.89 6.46 -8.05
C TYR A 624 -73.36 7.89 -7.79
N GLY A 625 -72.10 8.07 -7.41
CA GLY A 625 -71.41 9.37 -7.38
C GLY A 625 -72.01 10.39 -6.38
N GLY A 626 -71.44 10.45 -5.17
CA GLY A 626 -71.69 11.54 -4.22
C GLY A 626 -72.47 11.13 -2.97
N ARG A 627 -73.20 12.09 -2.37
CA ARG A 627 -73.85 11.96 -1.04
C ARG A 627 -74.94 10.87 -0.97
N PHE A 628 -75.40 10.35 -2.12
CA PHE A 628 -76.46 9.35 -2.21
C PHE A 628 -75.95 7.91 -2.32
N ALA A 629 -74.63 7.70 -2.37
CA ALA A 629 -74.06 6.38 -2.52
C ALA A 629 -74.26 5.54 -1.26
N LYS A 630 -74.97 4.42 -1.33
CA LYS A 630 -75.24 3.58 -0.15
C LYS A 630 -74.11 2.58 0.10
N PRO A 631 -73.69 2.36 1.35
CA PRO A 631 -72.76 1.28 1.67
C PRO A 631 -73.47 -0.07 1.65
N PHE A 632 -72.83 -1.09 1.10
CA PHE A 632 -73.36 -2.46 1.04
C PHE A 632 -72.25 -3.50 1.21
N TYR A 633 -72.61 -4.63 1.81
CA TYR A 633 -71.77 -5.83 1.83
C TYR A 633 -72.01 -6.64 0.57
N LEU A 634 -70.94 -6.95 -0.15
CA LEU A 634 -70.91 -7.84 -1.30
C LEU A 634 -70.22 -9.13 -0.93
N ASN A 635 -70.89 -10.26 -1.12
CA ASN A 635 -70.24 -11.55 -1.06
C ASN A 635 -69.50 -11.79 -2.38
N THR A 636 -68.18 -11.95 -2.32
CA THR A 636 -67.35 -12.13 -3.52
C THR A 636 -67.46 -13.52 -4.16
N GLU A 637 -68.05 -14.50 -3.47
CA GLU A 637 -68.28 -15.85 -4.01
C GLU A 637 -69.71 -16.04 -4.53
N THR A 638 -70.71 -15.61 -3.78
CA THR A 638 -72.13 -15.76 -4.17
C THR A 638 -72.68 -14.57 -4.95
N PHE A 639 -71.96 -13.44 -4.97
CA PHE A 639 -72.40 -12.15 -5.51
C PHE A 639 -73.67 -11.60 -4.86
N GLU A 640 -74.02 -12.09 -3.67
CA GLU A 640 -75.11 -11.56 -2.86
C GLU A 640 -74.76 -10.16 -2.35
N LYS A 641 -75.73 -9.25 -2.48
CA LYS A 641 -75.60 -7.87 -2.08
C LYS A 641 -76.55 -7.57 -0.93
N LEU A 642 -76.00 -7.07 0.17
CA LEU A 642 -76.74 -6.69 1.37
C LEU A 642 -76.49 -5.21 1.68
N VAL A 643 -77.52 -4.38 1.48
CA VAL A 643 -77.44 -2.93 1.74
C VAL A 643 -77.45 -2.70 3.25
N CYS A 644 -76.58 -1.81 3.76
CA CYS A 644 -76.44 -1.60 5.20
C CYS A 644 -77.73 -1.09 5.88
N ASP A 645 -78.56 -0.34 5.13
CA ASP A 645 -79.86 0.18 5.60
C ASP A 645 -80.91 -0.92 5.84
N GLU A 646 -80.71 -2.11 5.25
CA GLU A 646 -81.67 -3.22 5.22
C GLU A 646 -81.11 -4.49 5.90
N LEU A 647 -80.04 -4.35 6.69
CA LEU A 647 -79.44 -5.48 7.38
C LEU A 647 -80.36 -6.00 8.49
N VAL A 648 -80.62 -7.31 8.48
CA VAL A 648 -81.21 -8.04 9.61
C VAL A 648 -80.14 -8.79 10.38
N LEU A 649 -80.42 -9.18 11.63
CA LEU A 649 -79.44 -9.86 12.49
C LEU A 649 -78.90 -11.17 11.90
N GLU A 650 -79.71 -11.91 11.13
CA GLU A 650 -79.28 -13.13 10.43
C GLU A 650 -78.19 -12.84 9.38
N ASN A 651 -78.36 -11.76 8.62
CA ASN A 651 -77.36 -11.26 7.67
C ASN A 651 -76.07 -10.86 8.39
N CYS A 652 -76.19 -10.18 9.53
CA CYS A 652 -75.06 -9.78 10.35
C CYS A 652 -74.30 -10.97 10.96
N ASP A 653 -74.98 -12.06 11.33
CA ASP A 653 -74.35 -13.30 11.83
C ASP A 653 -73.47 -13.95 10.75
N ALA A 654 -73.97 -14.06 9.52
CA ALA A 654 -73.23 -14.61 8.38
C ALA A 654 -71.96 -13.77 8.06
N ILE A 655 -72.09 -12.44 8.06
CA ILE A 655 -70.96 -11.52 7.86
C ILE A 655 -69.97 -11.63 9.04
N ALA A 656 -70.46 -11.64 10.28
CA ALA A 656 -69.63 -11.72 11.48
C ALA A 656 -68.77 -12.99 11.53
N ARG A 657 -69.33 -14.15 11.18
CA ARG A 657 -68.57 -15.42 11.10
C ARG A 657 -67.41 -15.32 10.13
N GLU A 658 -67.65 -14.77 8.94
CA GLU A 658 -66.60 -14.63 7.93
C GLU A 658 -65.53 -13.62 8.35
N VAL A 659 -65.92 -12.48 8.92
CA VAL A 659 -64.99 -11.46 9.45
C VAL A 659 -64.10 -12.05 10.55
N LEU A 660 -64.67 -12.83 11.46
CA LEU A 660 -63.91 -13.49 12.53
C LEU A 660 -62.99 -14.60 12.01
N VAL A 661 -63.43 -15.37 11.01
CA VAL A 661 -62.57 -16.34 10.30
C VAL A 661 -61.39 -15.64 9.65
N GLN A 662 -61.63 -14.58 8.88
CA GLN A 662 -60.58 -13.88 8.17
C GLN A 662 -59.58 -13.24 9.13
N ARG A 663 -60.04 -12.60 10.22
CA ARG A 663 -59.14 -12.04 11.25
C ARG A 663 -58.25 -13.11 11.88
N ARG A 664 -58.77 -14.32 12.12
CA ARG A 664 -57.96 -15.44 12.63
C ARG A 664 -56.96 -15.94 11.60
N ILE A 665 -57.34 -16.01 10.32
CA ILE A 665 -56.44 -16.36 9.22
C ILE A 665 -55.32 -15.31 9.10
N ASP A 666 -55.64 -14.03 9.17
CA ASP A 666 -54.68 -12.93 9.09
C ASP A 666 -53.70 -12.98 10.26
N ALA A 667 -54.19 -13.21 11.48
CA ALA A 667 -53.35 -13.39 12.67
C ALA A 667 -52.41 -14.60 12.53
N ALA A 668 -52.91 -15.74 12.06
CA ALA A 668 -52.09 -16.94 11.86
C ALA A 668 -51.06 -16.76 10.73
N THR A 669 -51.45 -16.08 9.64
CA THR A 669 -50.56 -15.76 8.52
C THR A 669 -49.46 -14.78 8.94
N ALA A 670 -49.80 -13.78 9.77
CA ALA A 670 -48.83 -12.85 10.34
C ALA A 670 -47.82 -13.56 11.25
N GLU A 671 -48.28 -14.50 12.06
CA GLU A 671 -47.39 -15.30 12.92
C GLU A 671 -46.50 -16.25 12.10
N LEU A 672 -47.03 -16.87 11.04
CA LEU A 672 -46.23 -17.65 10.09
C LEU A 672 -45.16 -16.80 9.41
N ALA A 673 -45.50 -15.58 8.99
CA ALA A 673 -44.55 -14.64 8.40
C ALA A 673 -43.43 -14.26 9.38
N ARG A 674 -43.76 -13.99 10.66
CA ARG A 674 -42.77 -13.75 11.72
C ARG A 674 -41.81 -14.92 11.89
N LYS A 675 -42.33 -16.15 11.92
CA LYS A 675 -41.51 -17.38 11.99
C LYS A 675 -40.61 -17.54 10.77
N ALA A 676 -41.12 -17.24 9.57
CA ALA A 676 -40.34 -17.27 8.34
C ALA A 676 -39.18 -16.25 8.39
N THR A 677 -39.43 -15.01 8.84
CA THR A 677 -38.38 -14.00 9.02
C THR A 677 -37.35 -14.42 10.08
N ALA A 678 -37.79 -14.98 11.20
CA ALA A 678 -36.90 -15.45 12.26
C ALA A 678 -35.97 -16.59 11.78
N LEU A 679 -36.51 -17.56 11.03
CA LEU A 679 -35.72 -18.65 10.46
C LEU A 679 -34.74 -18.14 9.38
N ALA A 680 -35.18 -17.20 8.54
CA ALA A 680 -34.31 -16.57 7.54
C ALA A 680 -33.13 -15.86 8.21
N ARG A 681 -33.36 -15.13 9.32
CA ARG A 681 -32.31 -14.51 10.12
C ARG A 681 -31.36 -15.54 10.71
N ALA A 682 -31.87 -16.59 11.38
CA ALA A 682 -31.04 -17.65 11.97
C ALA A 682 -30.16 -18.34 10.92
N ARG A 683 -30.69 -18.56 9.71
CA ARG A 683 -29.93 -19.10 8.59
C ARG A 683 -28.81 -18.16 8.14
N LEU A 684 -29.08 -16.86 8.01
CA LEU A 684 -28.07 -15.86 7.67
C LEU A 684 -26.97 -15.80 8.73
N GLU A 685 -27.32 -15.85 10.01
CA GLU A 685 -26.36 -15.88 11.13
C GLU A 685 -25.48 -17.14 11.07
N HIS A 686 -26.08 -18.31 10.79
CA HIS A 686 -25.33 -19.56 10.60
C HIS A 686 -24.39 -19.50 9.38
N ASP A 687 -24.85 -18.98 8.24
CA ASP A 687 -24.04 -18.82 7.04
C ASP A 687 -22.89 -17.83 7.26
N ALA A 688 -23.14 -16.72 7.98
CA ALA A 688 -22.13 -15.78 8.39
C ALA A 688 -21.08 -16.44 9.30
N ALA A 689 -21.51 -17.20 10.32
CA ALA A 689 -20.62 -17.94 11.20
C ALA A 689 -19.73 -18.93 10.43
N ARG A 690 -20.29 -19.70 9.49
CA ARG A 690 -19.51 -20.62 8.64
C ARG A 690 -18.48 -19.89 7.77
N ARG A 691 -18.84 -18.73 7.22
CA ARG A 691 -17.92 -17.90 6.43
C ARG A 691 -16.78 -17.37 7.30
N ILE A 692 -17.07 -16.87 8.49
CA ILE A 692 -16.07 -16.39 9.45
C ILE A 692 -15.13 -17.54 9.85
N GLN A 693 -15.67 -18.71 10.20
CA GLN A 693 -14.87 -19.89 10.53
C GLN A 693 -13.97 -20.33 9.38
N ALA A 694 -14.48 -20.33 8.14
CA ALA A 694 -13.70 -20.64 6.96
C ALA A 694 -12.56 -19.62 6.75
N LEU A 695 -12.84 -18.33 6.90
CA LEU A 695 -11.83 -17.27 6.81
C LEU A 695 -10.74 -17.44 7.89
N PHE A 696 -11.13 -17.77 9.12
CA PHE A 696 -10.18 -18.03 10.21
C PHE A 696 -9.29 -19.25 9.91
N ARG A 697 -9.87 -20.35 9.44
CA ARG A 697 -9.12 -21.54 9.03
C ARG A 697 -8.18 -21.25 7.87
N CYS A 698 -8.62 -20.48 6.87
CA CYS A 698 -7.77 -20.04 5.76
C CYS A 698 -6.61 -19.16 6.25
N ARG A 699 -6.87 -18.22 7.16
CA ARG A 699 -5.83 -17.40 7.79
C ARG A 699 -4.81 -18.29 8.52
N HIS A 700 -5.28 -19.23 9.33
CA HIS A 700 -4.41 -20.15 10.05
C HIS A 700 -3.58 -21.02 9.09
N ALA A 701 -4.21 -21.61 8.07
CA ALA A 701 -3.52 -22.39 7.04
C ALA A 701 -2.47 -21.55 6.30
N LEU A 702 -2.75 -20.29 6.00
CA LEU A 702 -1.78 -19.37 5.40
C LEU A 702 -0.61 -19.09 6.34
N LEU A 703 -0.84 -18.90 7.64
CA LEU A 703 0.23 -18.71 8.63
C LEU A 703 1.14 -19.95 8.70
N VAL A 704 0.55 -21.15 8.76
CA VAL A 704 1.29 -22.42 8.76
C VAL A 704 2.07 -22.58 7.45
N ALA A 705 1.44 -22.37 6.30
CA ALA A 705 2.09 -22.47 4.99
C ALA A 705 3.25 -21.47 4.86
N ARG A 706 3.08 -20.24 5.33
CA ARG A 706 4.15 -19.24 5.37
C ARG A 706 5.30 -19.68 6.26
N SER A 707 5.02 -20.20 7.46
CA SER A 707 6.04 -20.75 8.36
C SER A 707 6.86 -21.85 7.69
N LEU A 708 6.19 -22.83 7.05
CA LEU A 708 6.83 -23.91 6.31
C LEU A 708 7.70 -23.40 5.16
N VAL A 709 7.23 -22.40 4.42
CA VAL A 709 7.99 -21.80 3.31
C VAL A 709 9.19 -21.02 3.85
N ARG A 710 9.06 -20.23 4.92
CA ARG A 710 10.18 -19.51 5.53
C ARG A 710 11.27 -20.45 6.05
N ALA A 711 10.91 -21.62 6.55
CA ALA A 711 11.87 -22.63 6.97
C ALA A 711 12.70 -23.21 5.80
N VAL A 712 12.16 -23.17 4.59
CA VAL A 712 12.80 -23.72 3.38
C VAL A 712 13.65 -22.67 2.65
N PHE A 713 13.30 -21.38 2.73
CA PHE A 713 14.00 -20.32 2.01
C PHE A 713 14.99 -19.57 2.91
N VAL A 714 16.16 -19.26 2.36
CA VAL A 714 17.18 -18.40 3.00
C VAL A 714 17.48 -17.23 2.08
N LYS A 715 17.52 -16.02 2.64
CA LYS A 715 17.89 -14.79 1.95
C LYS A 715 19.41 -14.65 2.00
N ARG A 716 20.06 -14.63 0.83
CA ARG A 716 21.51 -14.44 0.71
C ARG A 716 21.85 -13.34 -0.28
N VAL A 717 23.08 -12.84 -0.23
CA VAL A 717 23.60 -11.92 -1.24
C VAL A 717 24.22 -12.75 -2.36
N ASP A 718 23.80 -12.53 -3.60
CA ASP A 718 24.44 -13.15 -4.75
C ASP A 718 25.83 -12.54 -4.97
N PRO A 719 26.92 -13.35 -5.00
CA PRO A 719 28.28 -12.83 -5.10
C PRO A 719 28.51 -11.94 -6.32
N SER A 720 27.88 -12.28 -7.46
CA SER A 720 28.08 -11.59 -8.73
C SER A 720 27.31 -10.29 -8.87
N SER A 721 26.03 -10.28 -8.47
CA SER A 721 25.20 -9.08 -8.58
C SER A 721 25.21 -8.19 -7.34
N GLY A 722 25.68 -8.70 -6.20
CA GLY A 722 25.63 -8.02 -4.91
C GLY A 722 24.21 -7.78 -4.38
N GLY A 723 23.19 -8.29 -5.07
CA GLY A 723 21.78 -8.15 -4.71
C GLY A 723 21.27 -9.34 -3.89
N PRO A 724 20.18 -9.16 -3.13
CA PRO A 724 19.57 -10.26 -2.39
C PRO A 724 18.93 -11.28 -3.33
N VAL A 725 19.15 -12.56 -3.04
CA VAL A 725 18.53 -13.71 -3.70
C VAL A 725 18.01 -14.69 -2.64
N TYR A 726 16.94 -15.41 -2.98
CA TYR A 726 16.27 -16.35 -2.09
C TYR A 726 16.60 -17.77 -2.56
N LEU A 727 17.37 -18.49 -1.76
CA LEU A 727 17.75 -19.87 -2.01
C LEU A 727 16.74 -20.81 -1.37
N ASN A 728 16.19 -21.73 -2.16
CA ASN A 728 15.41 -22.85 -1.64
C ASN A 728 16.37 -23.95 -1.16
N THR A 729 16.51 -24.13 0.15
CA THR A 729 17.43 -25.11 0.76
C THR A 729 17.09 -26.56 0.41
N ARG A 730 15.83 -26.88 0.05
CA ARG A 730 15.43 -28.24 -0.35
C ARG A 730 15.74 -28.54 -1.81
N ARG A 731 15.51 -27.57 -2.71
CA ARG A 731 15.70 -27.75 -4.16
C ARG A 731 17.04 -27.27 -4.68
N GLY A 732 17.76 -26.43 -3.93
CA GLY A 732 18.96 -25.73 -4.41
C GLY A 732 18.67 -24.64 -5.45
N GLU A 733 17.40 -24.35 -5.76
CA GLU A 733 17.01 -23.32 -6.71
C GLU A 733 17.18 -21.91 -6.10
N THR A 734 17.80 -21.01 -6.84
CA THR A 734 17.95 -19.60 -6.43
C THR A 734 16.97 -18.72 -7.20
N ARG A 735 16.28 -17.81 -6.52
CA ARG A 735 15.35 -16.85 -7.14
C ARG A 735 15.68 -15.42 -6.75
N ARG A 736 15.50 -14.46 -7.67
CA ARG A 736 15.69 -13.02 -7.39
C ARG A 736 14.53 -12.37 -6.64
N ARG A 737 13.37 -13.02 -6.59
CA ARG A 737 12.17 -12.54 -5.89
C ARG A 737 11.71 -13.59 -4.88
N PRO A 738 11.17 -13.16 -3.73
CA PRO A 738 10.66 -14.09 -2.74
C PRO A 738 9.41 -14.82 -3.29
N PRO A 739 9.12 -16.04 -2.80
CA PRO A 739 7.86 -16.71 -3.06
C PRO A 739 6.66 -15.82 -2.69
N ARG A 740 5.67 -15.75 -3.59
CA ARG A 740 4.48 -14.88 -3.42
C ARG A 740 3.72 -15.13 -2.11
N ILE A 741 3.67 -16.37 -1.65
CA ILE A 741 2.95 -16.77 -0.43
C ILE A 741 3.50 -16.10 0.84
N ILE A 742 4.78 -15.70 0.84
CA ILE A 742 5.43 -15.03 1.98
C ILE A 742 4.90 -13.60 2.16
N GLY A 743 4.63 -12.87 1.06
CA GLY A 743 4.02 -11.54 1.10
C GLY A 743 4.77 -10.53 1.97
N SER A 744 4.05 -9.86 2.87
CA SER A 744 4.56 -8.88 3.85
C SER A 744 5.60 -9.44 4.82
N ASP A 745 5.66 -10.76 4.96
CA ASP A 745 6.48 -11.43 5.95
C ASP A 745 7.88 -11.76 5.44
N GLU A 746 8.28 -11.15 4.32
CA GLU A 746 9.61 -11.26 3.74
C GLU A 746 10.75 -10.95 4.74
N PRO A 747 10.64 -9.94 5.63
CA PRO A 747 11.69 -9.65 6.61
C PRO A 747 11.97 -10.83 7.57
N LEU A 748 11.04 -11.76 7.72
CA LEU A 748 11.18 -12.93 8.59
C LEU A 748 11.95 -14.08 7.94
N ILE A 749 12.35 -13.96 6.67
CA ILE A 749 13.19 -14.95 6.01
C ILE A 749 14.61 -14.84 6.61
N PRO A 750 15.19 -15.96 7.10
CA PRO A 750 16.55 -15.95 7.63
C PRO A 750 17.56 -15.39 6.62
N VAL A 751 18.38 -14.45 7.05
CA VAL A 751 19.51 -13.93 6.26
C VAL A 751 20.74 -14.80 6.50
N GLU A 752 21.50 -15.09 5.44
CA GLU A 752 22.72 -15.90 5.50
C GLU A 752 23.78 -15.26 6.40
N SER A 753 23.99 -13.94 6.28
CA SER A 753 24.91 -13.17 7.11
C SER A 753 24.44 -11.72 7.26
N VAL A 754 24.67 -11.14 8.43
CA VAL A 754 24.33 -9.75 8.78
C VAL A 754 25.54 -8.82 8.80
N SER A 755 26.76 -9.36 8.97
CA SER A 755 28.00 -8.58 9.03
C SER A 755 28.80 -8.72 7.74
N TRP A 756 29.34 -9.90 7.44
CA TRP A 756 30.20 -10.12 6.27
C TRP A 756 29.54 -10.96 5.19
N VAL A 757 29.69 -10.56 3.93
CA VAL A 757 29.23 -11.34 2.77
C VAL A 757 30.32 -11.49 1.73
N ARG A 758 30.32 -12.63 1.05
CA ARG A 758 31.18 -12.86 -0.10
C ARG A 758 30.63 -12.17 -1.35
N ARG A 759 31.51 -11.60 -2.16
CA ARG A 759 31.23 -10.99 -3.46
C ARG A 759 32.27 -11.44 -4.49
N CYS A 760 31.98 -11.24 -5.76
CA CYS A 760 32.97 -11.35 -6.82
C CYS A 760 32.98 -10.10 -7.71
N ASP A 761 34.15 -9.80 -8.26
CA ASP A 761 34.32 -8.72 -9.25
C ASP A 761 33.91 -9.18 -10.66
N GLU A 762 34.06 -8.29 -11.65
CA GLU A 762 33.75 -8.60 -13.06
C GLU A 762 34.67 -9.68 -13.66
N LEU A 763 35.82 -9.94 -13.03
CA LEU A 763 36.79 -10.97 -13.42
C LEU A 763 36.55 -12.31 -12.70
N GLY A 764 35.57 -12.37 -11.80
CA GLY A 764 35.27 -13.55 -10.98
C GLY A 764 36.13 -13.67 -9.73
N THR A 765 37.03 -12.72 -9.45
CA THR A 765 37.85 -12.68 -8.24
C THR A 765 36.96 -12.46 -7.03
N THR A 766 37.08 -13.36 -6.04
CA THR A 766 36.26 -13.30 -4.82
C THR A 766 36.86 -12.31 -3.81
N TYR A 767 35.99 -11.53 -3.17
CA TYR A 767 36.33 -10.67 -2.02
C TYR A 767 35.20 -10.69 -0.99
N TYR A 768 35.48 -10.24 0.23
CA TYR A 768 34.55 -10.17 1.34
C TYR A 768 34.20 -8.71 1.60
N ALA A 769 32.92 -8.41 1.78
CA ALA A 769 32.41 -7.07 2.02
C ALA A 769 31.63 -7.05 3.33
N ARG A 770 31.90 -6.05 4.16
CA ARG A 770 31.18 -5.80 5.40
C ARG A 770 29.93 -4.96 5.12
N LEU A 771 28.77 -5.44 5.57
CA LEU A 771 27.45 -4.85 5.32
C LEU A 771 27.10 -3.72 6.30
N ASP A 772 27.69 -3.73 7.50
CA ASP A 772 27.42 -2.82 8.60
C ASP A 772 28.47 -1.69 8.74
N ALA A 773 29.46 -1.63 7.83
CA ALA A 773 30.52 -0.62 7.88
C ALA A 773 29.95 0.81 7.77
N ARG A 774 30.22 1.64 8.79
CA ARG A 774 29.94 3.08 8.78
C ARG A 774 31.15 3.86 8.25
N GLU A 775 30.93 5.05 7.70
CA GLU A 775 32.03 5.95 7.33
C GLU A 775 32.85 6.29 8.59
N GLY A 776 34.08 5.77 8.68
CA GLY A 776 35.01 6.01 9.81
C GLY A 776 35.50 4.78 10.57
N ASP A 777 35.00 3.57 10.29
CA ASP A 777 35.49 2.35 10.94
C ASP A 777 36.97 2.07 10.57
N THR A 778 37.76 1.62 11.57
CA THR A 778 39.21 1.39 11.47
C THR A 778 39.57 0.19 10.57
N GLU A 779 38.64 -0.73 10.36
CA GLU A 779 38.81 -1.86 9.45
C GLU A 779 38.25 -1.56 8.06
N PRO A 780 38.92 -1.99 6.98
CA PRO A 780 38.45 -1.74 5.64
C PRO A 780 37.09 -2.44 5.40
N ALA A 781 36.13 -1.71 4.84
CA ALA A 781 34.79 -2.23 4.48
C ALA A 781 34.83 -3.40 3.46
N LEU A 782 36.00 -3.67 2.88
CA LEU A 782 36.27 -4.67 1.86
C LEU A 782 37.60 -5.38 2.17
N ALA A 783 37.61 -6.71 2.12
CA ALA A 783 38.79 -7.53 2.32
C ALA A 783 38.90 -8.58 1.20
N TRP A 784 40.08 -8.72 0.59
CA TRP A 784 40.32 -9.74 -0.43
C TRP A 784 40.57 -11.14 0.17
N ARG A 785 40.85 -11.18 1.48
CA ARG A 785 41.00 -12.40 2.26
C ARG A 785 39.83 -12.53 3.24
N PRO A 786 39.53 -13.75 3.71
CA PRO A 786 38.54 -13.95 4.76
C PRO A 786 38.89 -13.12 6.00
N PRO A 787 37.91 -12.48 6.66
CA PRO A 787 38.13 -11.77 7.91
C PRO A 787 38.61 -12.73 9.00
N SER A 788 39.58 -12.30 9.83
CA SER A 788 40.12 -13.10 10.92
C SER A 788 39.03 -13.53 11.91
N HIS A 789 39.18 -14.72 12.50
CA HIS A 789 38.25 -15.32 13.46
C HIS A 789 36.88 -15.73 12.91
N TYR A 790 36.61 -15.52 11.62
CA TYR A 790 35.37 -16.02 10.99
C TYR A 790 35.56 -17.45 10.50
N LEU A 791 34.48 -18.24 10.59
CA LEU A 791 34.49 -19.63 10.18
C LEU A 791 34.04 -19.76 8.73
N LEU A 792 34.88 -20.41 7.92
CA LEU A 792 34.57 -20.75 6.54
C LEU A 792 33.93 -22.13 6.44
N CYS A 793 33.25 -22.36 5.32
CA CYS A 793 32.69 -23.66 4.96
C CYS A 793 33.81 -24.68 4.74
N THR A 794 33.75 -25.82 5.42
CA THR A 794 34.72 -26.91 5.26
C THR A 794 34.68 -27.54 3.87
N SER A 795 33.54 -27.45 3.16
CA SER A 795 33.35 -28.09 1.86
C SER A 795 33.80 -27.21 0.68
N CYS A 796 33.58 -25.89 0.74
CA CYS A 796 33.95 -24.98 -0.36
C CYS A 796 35.05 -23.98 -0.02
N THR A 797 35.41 -23.82 1.25
CA THR A 797 36.45 -22.91 1.77
C THR A 797 36.33 -21.44 1.35
N LEU A 798 35.17 -21.04 0.80
CA LEU A 798 34.93 -19.71 0.23
C LEU A 798 33.79 -18.97 0.93
N ASP A 799 32.68 -19.66 1.20
CA ASP A 799 31.52 -19.05 1.85
C ASP A 799 31.63 -19.22 3.37
N PHE A 800 31.06 -18.29 4.12
CA PHE A 800 30.98 -18.41 5.58
C PHE A 800 30.14 -19.62 6.00
N ALA A 801 30.59 -20.29 7.05
CA ALA A 801 29.83 -21.36 7.68
C ALA A 801 28.59 -20.80 8.36
N THR A 802 27.41 -21.34 8.03
CA THR A 802 26.13 -20.96 8.64
C THR A 802 25.44 -22.11 9.35
N ARG A 803 25.98 -23.32 9.22
CA ARG A 803 25.42 -24.54 9.82
C ARG A 803 26.53 -25.47 10.28
N ARG A 804 26.27 -26.22 11.35
CA ARG A 804 27.13 -27.28 11.88
C ARG A 804 26.36 -28.59 11.90
N TRP A 805 26.94 -29.63 11.33
CA TRP A 805 26.44 -30.99 11.46
C TRP A 805 26.73 -31.54 12.86
N SER A 806 25.75 -32.19 13.51
CA SER A 806 25.89 -32.61 14.92
C SER A 806 26.74 -33.86 15.09
N ASP A 807 26.75 -34.73 14.08
CA ASP A 807 27.48 -35.99 14.02
C ASP A 807 28.98 -35.78 13.73
N SER A 808 29.27 -35.08 12.63
CA SER A 808 30.64 -34.85 12.16
C SER A 808 31.28 -33.60 12.76
N GLY A 809 30.46 -32.66 13.25
CA GLY A 809 30.93 -31.33 13.63
C GLY A 809 31.32 -30.45 12.43
N ALA A 810 31.16 -30.94 11.20
CA ALA A 810 31.51 -30.21 9.99
C ALA A 810 30.66 -28.95 9.83
N ARG A 811 31.30 -27.88 9.37
CA ARG A 811 30.70 -26.55 9.26
C ARG A 811 30.55 -26.17 7.81
N VAL A 812 29.32 -25.96 7.38
CA VAL A 812 28.99 -25.77 5.97
C VAL A 812 28.26 -24.46 5.72
N CYS A 813 28.48 -23.85 4.56
CA CYS A 813 27.68 -22.73 4.09
C CYS A 813 26.28 -23.23 3.68
N VAL A 814 25.35 -22.29 3.46
CA VAL A 814 23.97 -22.66 3.10
C VAL A 814 23.89 -23.38 1.74
N GLY A 815 24.81 -23.08 0.83
CA GLY A 815 24.90 -23.71 -0.50
C GLY A 815 25.35 -25.17 -0.41
N CYS A 816 26.49 -25.42 0.23
CA CYS A 816 26.98 -26.77 0.47
C CYS A 816 26.01 -27.59 1.32
N PHE A 817 25.41 -26.98 2.34
CA PHE A 817 24.35 -27.62 3.12
C PHE A 817 23.17 -28.07 2.26
N ALA A 818 22.68 -27.23 1.34
CA ALA A 818 21.56 -27.60 0.47
C ALA A 818 21.90 -28.77 -0.47
N SER A 819 23.16 -28.87 -0.90
CA SER A 819 23.66 -29.99 -1.72
C SER A 819 23.81 -31.27 -0.89
N GLU A 820 24.44 -31.19 0.28
CA GLU A 820 24.66 -32.32 1.19
C GLU A 820 23.36 -32.85 1.80
N LEU A 821 22.40 -31.97 2.11
CA LEU A 821 21.08 -32.35 2.63
C LEU A 821 20.30 -33.23 1.63
N LYS A 822 20.49 -33.01 0.31
CA LYS A 822 19.89 -33.89 -0.72
C LYS A 822 20.51 -35.29 -0.73
N GLN A 823 21.82 -35.39 -0.43
CA GLN A 823 22.53 -36.66 -0.35
C GLN A 823 22.14 -37.41 0.93
N ARG A 824 22.27 -36.76 2.09
CA ARG A 824 22.01 -37.35 3.41
C ARG A 824 20.55 -37.74 3.67
N LYS A 825 19.57 -37.08 3.03
CA LYS A 825 18.16 -37.51 3.12
C LYS A 825 17.90 -38.93 2.63
N ARG A 826 18.81 -39.50 1.85
CA ARG A 826 18.73 -40.90 1.41
C ARG A 826 19.24 -41.88 2.48
N GLU A 827 20.00 -41.38 3.47
CA GLU A 827 20.77 -42.16 4.44
C GLU A 827 20.25 -41.99 5.88
N GLY A 828 19.36 -41.02 6.15
CA GLY A 828 18.74 -40.77 7.46
C GLY A 828 18.90 -39.31 7.92
N ASP A 829 18.02 -38.86 8.82
CA ASP A 829 17.99 -37.45 9.28
C ASP A 829 19.13 -37.18 10.29
N ALA A 830 20.21 -36.57 9.82
CA ALA A 830 21.28 -36.07 10.68
C ALA A 830 20.91 -34.69 11.27
N GLY A 831 20.98 -34.56 12.60
CA GLY A 831 20.76 -33.29 13.28
C GLY A 831 21.79 -32.23 12.89
N TRP A 832 21.37 -30.98 12.75
CA TRP A 832 22.26 -29.84 12.47
C TRP A 832 21.86 -28.64 13.32
N SER A 833 22.80 -27.74 13.56
CA SER A 833 22.59 -26.49 14.28
C SER A 833 22.92 -25.29 13.41
N LYS A 834 22.21 -24.17 13.60
CA LYS A 834 22.49 -22.91 12.91
C LYS A 834 23.68 -22.22 13.58
N LEU A 835 24.61 -21.72 12.78
CA LEU A 835 25.72 -20.90 13.22
C LEU A 835 25.50 -19.44 12.77
N PRO A 836 25.63 -18.45 13.67
CA PRO A 836 25.69 -17.06 13.26
C PRO A 836 27.03 -16.77 12.55
N VAL A 837 27.01 -15.93 11.51
CA VAL A 837 28.23 -15.44 10.86
C VAL A 837 28.77 -14.27 11.68
N GLN A 838 29.55 -14.63 12.69
CA GLN A 838 30.19 -13.72 13.65
C GLN A 838 31.60 -14.23 13.98
N PRO A 839 32.48 -13.38 14.53
CA PRO A 839 33.78 -13.84 15.02
C PRO A 839 33.56 -14.97 16.04
N ALA A 840 34.23 -16.09 15.85
CA ALA A 840 34.07 -17.25 16.70
C ALA A 840 34.77 -17.00 18.05
N ASN A 841 34.06 -17.21 19.15
CA ASN A 841 34.67 -17.22 20.48
C ASN A 841 35.23 -18.60 20.80
N CYS A 842 36.28 -18.64 21.62
CA CYS A 842 36.83 -19.86 22.17
C CYS A 842 35.76 -20.63 22.96
N VAL A 843 35.52 -21.90 22.62
CA VAL A 843 34.49 -22.73 23.28
C VAL A 843 34.77 -22.97 24.76
N VAL A 844 36.04 -22.94 25.15
CA VAL A 844 36.52 -23.22 26.52
C VAL A 844 36.38 -21.99 27.40
N CYS A 845 37.09 -20.92 27.08
CA CYS A 845 37.11 -19.74 27.93
C CYS A 845 35.97 -18.76 27.64
N ARG A 846 35.32 -18.84 26.48
CA ARG A 846 34.21 -17.97 26.01
C ARG A 846 34.49 -16.46 25.92
N HIS A 847 35.63 -15.99 26.42
CA HIS A 847 36.00 -14.58 26.44
C HIS A 847 36.97 -14.18 25.30
N ALA A 848 37.89 -15.06 24.92
CA ALA A 848 38.83 -14.80 23.83
C ALA A 848 38.25 -15.23 22.48
N LEU A 849 38.62 -14.51 21.41
CA LEU A 849 38.36 -14.94 20.04
C LEU A 849 39.12 -16.24 19.76
N ALA A 850 38.56 -17.07 18.89
CA ALA A 850 39.15 -18.34 18.51
C ALA A 850 40.27 -18.11 17.48
N ASP A 851 41.41 -18.72 17.74
CA ASP A 851 42.59 -18.68 16.86
C ASP A 851 42.78 -20.00 16.11
N ARG A 852 42.23 -21.08 16.66
CA ARG A 852 42.39 -22.45 16.17
C ARG A 852 41.05 -23.14 16.00
N LEU A 853 40.91 -23.83 14.89
CA LEU A 853 39.85 -24.78 14.60
C LEU A 853 40.46 -26.19 14.62
N CYS A 854 39.95 -27.10 15.44
CA CYS A 854 40.40 -28.50 15.43
C CYS A 854 39.33 -29.39 14.78
N HIS A 855 39.65 -30.02 13.66
CA HIS A 855 38.70 -30.91 12.97
C HIS A 855 38.44 -32.19 13.76
N ASP A 856 39.44 -32.69 14.47
CA ASP A 856 39.37 -33.94 15.25
C ASP A 856 38.54 -33.77 16.54
N CYS A 857 38.51 -32.56 17.12
CA CYS A 857 37.60 -32.18 18.22
C CYS A 857 36.19 -31.85 17.72
N ARG A 858 35.65 -32.58 16.74
CA ARG A 858 34.35 -32.30 16.10
C ARG A 858 34.22 -30.85 15.62
N GLY A 859 35.34 -30.29 15.15
CA GLY A 859 35.41 -28.91 14.71
C GLY A 859 35.52 -27.87 15.83
N ASP A 860 35.70 -28.18 17.11
CA ASP A 860 35.70 -27.14 18.14
C ASP A 860 36.75 -26.03 17.91
N VAL A 861 36.36 -24.81 18.29
CA VAL A 861 37.14 -23.58 18.08
C VAL A 861 37.68 -23.06 19.40
N THR A 862 38.96 -22.76 19.46
CA THR A 862 39.67 -22.40 20.70
C THR A 862 40.66 -21.27 20.47
N CYS A 863 40.92 -20.44 21.48
CA CYS A 863 42.07 -19.55 21.46
C CYS A 863 43.37 -20.35 21.60
N GLU A 864 44.50 -19.79 21.17
CA GLU A 864 45.79 -20.47 21.16
C GLU A 864 46.18 -21.03 22.55
N ARG A 865 45.90 -20.29 23.63
CA ARG A 865 46.16 -20.73 25.00
C ARG A 865 45.34 -21.96 25.39
N CYS A 866 44.04 -21.95 25.12
CA CYS A 866 43.15 -23.06 25.43
C CYS A 866 43.45 -24.27 24.52
N PHE A 867 43.82 -24.01 23.27
CA PHE A 867 44.23 -25.06 22.34
C PHE A 867 45.42 -25.84 22.87
N ARG A 868 46.51 -25.16 23.24
CA ARG A 868 47.71 -25.80 23.81
C ARG A 868 47.40 -26.55 25.10
N SER A 869 46.56 -25.97 25.96
CA SER A 869 46.18 -26.59 27.23
C SER A 869 45.37 -27.88 27.02
N LEU A 870 44.41 -27.90 26.09
CA LEU A 870 43.61 -29.09 25.78
C LEU A 870 44.41 -30.16 25.05
N HIS A 871 45.29 -29.77 24.13
CA HIS A 871 46.05 -30.69 23.29
C HIS A 871 47.40 -31.12 23.91
N ALA A 872 47.75 -30.59 25.09
CA ALA A 872 48.86 -31.11 25.90
C ALA A 872 48.51 -32.43 26.61
N THR A 873 47.22 -32.72 26.78
CA THR A 873 46.74 -33.98 27.37
C THR A 873 46.94 -35.16 26.41
N SER A 874 47.46 -36.29 26.91
CA SER A 874 47.82 -37.48 26.10
C SER A 874 46.67 -38.07 25.26
N LYS A 875 45.41 -37.79 25.63
CA LYS A 875 44.22 -38.25 24.89
C LYS A 875 43.92 -37.41 23.64
N LEU A 876 44.37 -36.15 23.59
CA LEU A 876 44.07 -35.20 22.51
C LEU A 876 45.34 -34.73 21.78
N SER A 877 46.52 -35.12 22.24
CA SER A 877 47.81 -34.79 21.63
C SER A 877 47.97 -35.31 20.20
N ASN A 878 47.20 -36.33 19.82
CA ASN A 878 47.28 -36.96 18.49
C ASN A 878 46.44 -36.22 17.43
N HIS A 879 45.72 -35.16 17.80
CA HIS A 879 44.95 -34.36 16.84
C HIS A 879 45.88 -33.48 16.00
N SER A 880 46.09 -33.88 14.76
CA SER A 880 46.99 -33.20 13.81
C SER A 880 46.23 -32.29 12.83
N ARG A 881 44.91 -32.45 12.70
CA ARG A 881 44.11 -31.68 11.74
C ARG A 881 43.53 -30.45 12.41
N HIS A 882 44.30 -29.37 12.40
CA HIS A 882 43.87 -28.06 12.88
C HIS A 882 44.18 -26.92 11.90
N GLU A 883 43.30 -25.92 11.84
CA GLU A 883 43.43 -24.72 11.01
C GLU A 883 43.63 -23.49 11.90
N ARG A 884 44.46 -22.54 11.46
CA ARG A 884 44.55 -21.20 12.10
C ARG A 884 43.48 -20.30 11.51
N LEU A 885 42.72 -19.62 12.37
CA LEU A 885 41.68 -18.65 11.99
C LEU A 885 42.25 -17.23 11.81
N HIS A 886 43.58 -17.11 11.70
CA HIS A 886 44.30 -15.90 11.34
C HIS A 886 44.72 -16.00 9.88
N TYR A 887 44.10 -15.19 9.04
CA TYR A 887 44.39 -15.13 7.61
C TYR A 887 45.36 -13.96 7.38
N GLU A 888 46.61 -14.09 7.87
CA GLU A 888 47.64 -13.05 7.77
C GLU A 888 47.86 -12.58 6.32
N ALA A 889 48.23 -11.30 6.14
CA ALA A 889 48.69 -10.77 4.86
C ALA A 889 50.08 -11.34 4.56
N ALA A 890 50.25 -11.89 3.35
CA ALA A 890 51.52 -12.32 2.82
C ALA A 890 52.05 -11.22 1.89
#